data_AF-A0AAE3MGZ9-F1
#
_entry.id   AF-A0AAE3MGZ9-F1
#
_cell.length_a   1.000
_cell.length_b   1.000
_cell.length_c   1.000
_cell.angle_alpha   90.00
_cell.angle_beta   90.00
_cell.angle_gamma   90.00
#
_symmetry.space_group_name_H-M   'P 1'
#
loop_
_entity.id
_entity.type
_entity.pdbx_description
1 polymer ?
#
loop_
_entity_poly.entity_id
_entity_poly.type
_entity_poly.pdbx_seq_one_letter_code
_entity_poly.pdbx_strand_id
1 'polypeptide(L)'
;MYKITTLICLFFILNQALSQSIDRIEGSPFPATSVTDTLFIADKNMTASEQFAIGSLSGILARTKPMILQSQYFHEQIVRNSDLDIKYINFSSSSLTGVFIYFAKRLDGYILCDPQSSSSNVAASLSGILNAVAIPTDLEPKAIAAGLEKVLDVTGKDETWALNNYGHLLNKDVALFQSSEDWVGLVDYTAYTGGIRFYDPDINGALSTSVYNFLNPGAMFYGWWVSEDGTVARLSEKSFKIIPSGGLKNLATLTNLPDPIKKQKEAITPFEVKEDVHTVCFVISDGDNISWPVGAAFWDLWTWKNDNQSRINLGWTLSPALCELTPLIYNDLVQGLQTTPEGRNVAIASPSGLGYYFPSLSPNQPYHCEELNKFMRKADMNIVNVIDTDDGAHNPDEYLKQSNIDALFYYTYGDQYQGMHGEISWYKGKPSIGGRYVFWGNSEDRSADTQELISQRMADLLNDQSTDIYSEEGYSLVPVHIWTMNPHDVANVISKLNSNVRVVAPDEFVWLIKKNLGGLPMGTGNGLNASYFNDLNFTTLSKTKIDRKIDFEWMQNNPIDLEVGQNFSVRWTGQVQPLYSEEYSFHITSDGSTKLTINGIVLFDTANEKIITTKSGNITLQAGEKYDIAIEYAESTGDNQCILEWESNSNLRQVVPYTQLYAEPISTTGLATVYTDTNMDGFSAGLRIGNYNAEQLNKYGISSGDISSIRLKEGFKAVLFTEDDFSGDSITITSDVPELSSLLMSDNVSDWDDKAVSIKIKANGDPNISGAFHLRNKKSNYYMDVWGGEYSTDYNTTIQQYELLNKTNQVFNFFHLGDGVYKIMARHSKMLVSVEKTSMEENANVHQWKDHNSLNQQFIAVPASDDSYKFISVYSGMIINVANSNIEGNVQMNSNNNQQEGMWYLETTLNLEGTGNGLKGEYYNSKNFSFFKYERIDPQINFNWGESTPDYPVSIDNFSVRWTGYIEPRYSEEYTFYLTSDNGRRLWINDELIIDKWISDWDITYTGTISLEAMTRYKIKVEYFEETGGANIKLQWSSNHELKEIIPQSQLYSDLPLSIPVQSNKSSLKVFPNPATDILHIDRLETPTFMDVYNMQGNKVLQQFGTYINTTKLPSGMYFIVLKHEGIMHNLKFIKK
;
A
#
# COMPACT_ATOMS: atom_id res chain seq x y z
N MET A 1 49.21 -49.13 3.46
CA MET A 1 48.46 -48.22 4.35
C MET A 1 47.85 -47.05 3.60
N TYR A 2 48.62 -46.21 2.88
CA TYR A 2 48.07 -45.06 2.12
C TYR A 2 46.95 -45.41 1.12
N LYS A 3 47.05 -46.53 0.39
CA LYS A 3 45.98 -46.99 -0.53
C LYS A 3 44.69 -47.48 0.16
N ILE A 4 44.76 -47.87 1.43
CA ILE A 4 43.58 -48.30 2.21
C ILE A 4 42.90 -47.07 2.80
N THR A 5 43.66 -46.06 3.22
CA THR A 5 43.12 -44.78 3.70
C THR A 5 42.43 -44.00 2.57
N THR A 6 42.99 -44.00 1.35
CA THR A 6 42.33 -43.36 0.18
C THR A 6 41.08 -44.10 -0.27
N LEU A 7 41.00 -45.43 -0.13
CA LEU A 7 39.79 -46.20 -0.44
C LEU A 7 38.68 -45.98 0.60
N ILE A 8 39.04 -45.81 1.88
CA ILE A 8 38.10 -45.49 2.96
C ILE A 8 37.64 -44.03 2.83
N CYS A 9 38.52 -43.08 2.48
CA CYS A 9 38.11 -41.71 2.18
C CYS A 9 37.26 -41.60 0.91
N LEU A 10 37.53 -42.38 -0.15
CA LEU A 10 36.60 -42.46 -1.30
C LEU A 10 35.28 -43.13 -0.93
N PHE A 11 35.25 -44.12 -0.03
CA PHE A 11 33.99 -44.69 0.46
C PHE A 11 33.19 -43.71 1.33
N PHE A 12 33.86 -42.82 2.07
CA PHE A 12 33.22 -41.74 2.83
C PHE A 12 32.80 -40.56 1.95
N ILE A 13 33.51 -40.27 0.85
CA ILE A 13 33.17 -39.18 -0.08
C ILE A 13 32.15 -39.64 -1.14
N LEU A 14 32.09 -40.93 -1.51
CA LEU A 14 31.04 -41.50 -2.37
C LEU A 14 29.74 -41.85 -1.62
N ASN A 15 29.78 -42.03 -0.30
CA ASN A 15 28.57 -42.07 0.53
C ASN A 15 28.07 -40.67 0.93
N GLN A 16 28.74 -39.60 0.49
CA GLN A 16 28.30 -38.21 0.64
C GLN A 16 27.70 -37.61 -0.65
N ALA A 17 27.35 -38.44 -1.64
CA ALA A 17 26.07 -38.20 -2.31
C ALA A 17 24.97 -38.53 -1.29
N LEU A 18 24.84 -37.67 -0.28
CA LEU A 18 23.79 -37.74 0.72
C LEU A 18 22.50 -37.86 -0.07
N SER A 19 21.82 -39.00 0.06
CA SER A 19 20.40 -39.07 -0.24
C SER A 19 19.79 -37.86 0.46
N GLN A 20 19.32 -36.88 -0.32
CA GLN A 20 18.56 -35.78 0.23
C GLN A 20 17.34 -36.44 0.88
N SER A 21 17.37 -36.56 2.21
CA SER A 21 16.23 -36.99 2.99
C SER A 21 15.25 -35.83 3.08
N ILE A 22 13.97 -36.14 2.99
CA ILE A 22 12.91 -35.15 3.10
C ILE A 22 12.90 -34.59 4.52
N ASP A 23 12.88 -33.26 4.63
CA ASP A 23 12.84 -32.57 5.92
C ASP A 23 11.44 -32.70 6.54
N ARG A 24 11.42 -33.12 7.81
CA ARG A 24 10.21 -33.40 8.59
C ARG A 24 10.25 -32.67 9.91
N ILE A 25 9.08 -32.31 10.40
CA ILE A 25 8.90 -31.89 11.78
C ILE A 25 9.43 -33.00 12.70
N GLU A 26 10.20 -32.61 13.72
CA GLU A 26 10.70 -33.55 14.72
C GLU A 26 9.54 -34.27 15.41
N GLY A 27 9.57 -35.61 15.35
CA GLY A 27 8.51 -36.47 15.87
C GLY A 27 7.32 -36.64 14.92
N SER A 28 7.42 -36.21 13.66
CA SER A 28 6.36 -36.39 12.66
C SER A 28 5.93 -37.86 12.56
N PRO A 29 4.62 -38.15 12.58
CA PRO A 29 4.10 -39.50 12.39
C PRO A 29 4.18 -39.98 10.93
N PHE A 30 4.67 -39.13 10.01
CA PHE A 30 4.75 -39.45 8.58
C PHE A 30 6.14 -39.91 8.20
N PRO A 31 6.29 -41.11 7.59
CA PRO A 31 7.61 -41.58 7.22
C PRO A 31 8.25 -40.66 6.14
N ALA A 32 9.58 -40.68 6.08
CA ALA A 32 10.37 -39.94 5.09
C ALA A 32 11.30 -40.90 4.36
N THR A 33 11.39 -40.75 3.03
CA THR A 33 12.27 -41.59 2.20
C THR A 33 13.09 -40.74 1.24
N SER A 34 13.86 -41.37 0.35
CA SER A 34 14.74 -40.64 -0.58
C SER A 34 13.92 -39.90 -1.63
N VAL A 35 14.33 -38.68 -1.98
CA VAL A 35 13.71 -37.89 -3.05
C VAL A 35 13.77 -38.64 -4.39
N THR A 36 12.70 -38.56 -5.19
CA THR A 36 12.62 -39.23 -6.48
C THR A 36 13.20 -38.42 -7.63
N ASP A 37 13.82 -39.11 -8.59
CA ASP A 37 14.29 -38.57 -9.88
C ASP A 37 13.53 -39.17 -11.07
N THR A 38 12.65 -40.15 -10.83
CA THR A 38 11.91 -40.85 -11.89
C THR A 38 10.57 -41.33 -11.36
N LEU A 39 9.49 -40.91 -12.03
CA LEU A 39 8.14 -41.39 -11.77
C LEU A 39 7.59 -42.14 -12.98
N PHE A 40 7.10 -43.34 -12.72
CA PHE A 40 6.37 -44.16 -13.64
C PHE A 40 4.88 -43.84 -13.51
N ILE A 41 4.26 -43.36 -14.59
CA ILE A 41 2.85 -42.93 -14.62
C ILE A 41 1.98 -44.11 -15.05
N ALA A 42 1.10 -44.55 -14.16
CA ALA A 42 0.16 -45.63 -14.40
C ALA A 42 -1.09 -45.14 -15.15
N ASP A 43 -1.49 -45.85 -16.21
CA ASP A 43 -2.63 -45.54 -17.06
C ASP A 43 -3.98 -45.52 -16.31
N LYS A 44 -4.85 -44.59 -16.70
CA LYS A 44 -6.24 -44.44 -16.22
C LYS A 44 -7.14 -45.65 -16.52
N ASN A 45 -6.80 -46.48 -17.50
CA ASN A 45 -7.62 -47.61 -17.98
C ASN A 45 -7.31 -48.95 -17.26
N MET A 46 -6.66 -48.93 -16.10
CA MET A 46 -6.40 -50.12 -15.29
C MET A 46 -7.69 -50.64 -14.63
N THR A 47 -7.85 -51.96 -14.54
CA THR A 47 -8.96 -52.55 -13.77
C THR A 47 -8.78 -52.31 -12.26
N ALA A 48 -9.81 -52.50 -11.45
CA ALA A 48 -9.71 -52.35 -9.99
C ALA A 48 -8.61 -53.26 -9.39
N SER A 49 -8.50 -54.52 -9.83
CA SER A 49 -7.44 -55.43 -9.42
C SER A 49 -6.05 -54.94 -9.83
N GLU A 50 -5.92 -54.35 -11.02
CA GLU A 50 -4.63 -53.82 -11.50
C GLU A 50 -4.20 -52.58 -10.71
N GLN A 51 -5.15 -51.69 -10.40
CA GLN A 51 -4.93 -50.54 -9.53
C GLN A 51 -4.54 -50.96 -8.12
N PHE A 52 -5.20 -51.98 -7.56
CA PHE A 52 -4.85 -52.55 -6.26
C PHE A 52 -3.41 -53.09 -6.24
N ALA A 53 -3.05 -53.91 -7.23
CA ALA A 53 -1.71 -54.48 -7.33
C ALA A 53 -0.63 -53.40 -7.51
N ILE A 54 -0.85 -52.45 -8.41
CA ILE A 54 0.04 -51.31 -8.61
C ILE A 54 0.13 -50.43 -7.37
N GLY A 55 -0.96 -50.23 -6.62
CA GLY A 55 -0.98 -49.52 -5.36
C GLY A 55 -0.03 -50.16 -4.34
N SER A 56 -0.12 -51.47 -4.13
CA SER A 56 0.78 -52.17 -3.21
C SER A 56 2.25 -52.07 -3.64
N LEU A 57 2.53 -52.22 -4.95
CA LEU A 57 3.87 -52.01 -5.51
C LEU A 57 4.37 -50.58 -5.27
N SER A 58 3.52 -49.58 -5.52
CA SER A 58 3.84 -48.16 -5.31
C SER A 58 4.25 -47.91 -3.86
N GLY A 59 3.50 -48.43 -2.90
CA GLY A 59 3.81 -48.30 -1.49
C GLY A 59 5.09 -49.01 -1.07
N ILE A 60 5.32 -50.24 -1.56
CA ILE A 60 6.58 -50.98 -1.32
C ILE A 60 7.78 -50.15 -1.78
N LEU A 61 7.73 -49.62 -3.01
CA LEU A 61 8.82 -48.82 -3.57
C LEU A 61 9.02 -47.52 -2.75
N ALA A 62 7.93 -46.85 -2.39
CA ALA A 62 7.93 -45.61 -1.63
C ALA A 62 8.66 -45.72 -0.28
N ARG A 63 8.76 -46.92 0.33
CA ARG A 63 9.54 -47.18 1.56
C ARG A 63 11.03 -46.89 1.42
N THR A 64 11.55 -46.83 0.19
CA THR A 64 12.94 -46.46 -0.10
C THR A 64 13.04 -45.20 -0.95
N LYS A 65 12.26 -45.15 -2.03
CA LYS A 65 12.20 -44.05 -2.99
C LYS A 65 10.88 -44.17 -3.78
N PRO A 66 10.00 -43.16 -3.78
CA PRO A 66 8.74 -43.24 -4.51
C PRO A 66 9.02 -43.27 -6.02
N MET A 67 8.36 -44.17 -6.75
CA MET A 67 8.64 -44.39 -8.18
C MET A 67 7.39 -44.54 -9.03
N ILE A 68 6.20 -44.65 -8.44
CA ILE A 68 4.96 -44.84 -9.19
C ILE A 68 3.99 -43.72 -8.82
N LEU A 69 3.36 -43.14 -9.83
CA LEU A 69 2.21 -42.26 -9.67
C LEU A 69 1.06 -42.88 -10.46
N GLN A 70 0.06 -43.37 -9.74
CA GLN A 70 -1.20 -43.85 -10.32
C GLN A 70 -2.00 -42.69 -10.87
N SER A 71 -2.65 -42.90 -12.02
CA SER A 71 -3.59 -41.93 -12.56
C SER A 71 -4.70 -41.62 -11.54
N GLN A 72 -4.68 -40.39 -11.03
CA GLN A 72 -5.74 -39.80 -10.23
C GLN A 72 -5.88 -38.32 -10.63
N TYR A 73 -7.13 -37.94 -10.91
CA TYR A 73 -7.62 -36.67 -11.47
C TYR A 73 -6.54 -35.63 -11.88
N PHE A 74 -5.92 -34.96 -10.92
CA PHE A 74 -4.98 -33.84 -11.14
C PHE A 74 -3.55 -34.11 -10.61
N HIS A 75 -3.30 -35.23 -9.95
CA HIS A 75 -2.01 -35.47 -9.29
C HIS A 75 -0.85 -35.39 -10.29
N GLU A 76 -1.04 -35.98 -11.48
CA GLU A 76 -0.04 -35.91 -12.56
C GLU A 76 0.20 -34.46 -13.00
N GLN A 77 -0.84 -33.64 -13.10
CA GLN A 77 -0.71 -32.24 -13.50
C GLN A 77 0.10 -31.43 -12.48
N ILE A 78 -0.21 -31.54 -11.18
CA ILE A 78 0.54 -30.84 -10.13
C ILE A 78 2.00 -31.27 -10.13
N VAL A 79 2.26 -32.58 -10.17
CA VAL A 79 3.63 -33.08 -10.12
C VAL A 79 4.42 -32.65 -11.36
N ARG A 80 3.78 -32.56 -12.54
CA ARG A 80 4.42 -32.07 -13.77
C ARG A 80 4.62 -30.55 -13.79
N ASN A 81 3.79 -29.80 -13.09
CA ASN A 81 3.89 -28.34 -13.00
C ASN A 81 4.84 -27.89 -11.89
N SER A 82 5.27 -28.79 -11.01
CA SER A 82 6.27 -28.50 -9.98
C SER A 82 7.66 -28.28 -10.57
N ASP A 83 8.51 -27.54 -9.86
CA ASP A 83 9.91 -27.30 -10.23
C ASP A 83 10.84 -28.49 -9.92
N LEU A 84 10.28 -29.68 -9.67
CA LEU A 84 11.03 -30.88 -9.36
C LEU A 84 11.64 -31.50 -10.62
N ASP A 85 12.95 -31.78 -10.59
CA ASP A 85 13.67 -32.44 -11.68
C ASP A 85 13.37 -33.96 -11.72
N ILE A 86 12.17 -34.30 -12.21
CA ILE A 86 11.67 -35.67 -12.27
C ILE A 86 11.54 -36.13 -13.72
N LYS A 87 12.11 -37.30 -14.02
CA LYS A 87 11.87 -37.98 -15.30
C LYS A 87 10.56 -38.76 -15.28
N TYR A 88 9.73 -38.57 -16.31
CA TYR A 88 8.45 -39.28 -16.42
C TYR A 88 8.49 -40.44 -17.41
N ILE A 89 7.95 -41.60 -17.02
CA ILE A 89 7.84 -42.79 -17.87
C ILE A 89 6.40 -43.29 -17.85
N ASN A 90 5.69 -43.22 -18.97
CA ASN A 90 4.29 -43.66 -19.05
C ASN A 90 4.22 -45.17 -19.35
N PHE A 91 3.30 -45.89 -18.70
CA PHE A 91 3.03 -47.29 -19.01
C PHE A 91 1.52 -47.61 -18.97
N SER A 92 1.05 -48.39 -19.96
CA SER A 92 -0.37 -48.72 -20.15
C SER A 92 -0.84 -49.91 -19.33
N SER A 93 -2.15 -50.06 -19.11
CA SER A 93 -2.70 -51.25 -18.42
C SER A 93 -2.36 -52.57 -19.14
N SER A 94 -2.27 -52.55 -20.47
CA SER A 94 -1.79 -53.68 -21.29
C SER A 94 -0.32 -54.07 -21.05
N SER A 95 0.43 -53.27 -20.30
CA SER A 95 1.85 -53.48 -20.00
C SER A 95 2.13 -53.87 -18.54
N LEU A 96 1.11 -54.19 -17.73
CA LEU A 96 1.27 -54.52 -16.31
C LEU A 96 2.33 -55.60 -16.04
N THR A 97 2.35 -56.67 -16.85
CA THR A 97 3.39 -57.71 -16.77
C THR A 97 4.79 -57.13 -16.98
N GLY A 98 4.94 -56.16 -17.88
CA GLY A 98 6.22 -55.47 -18.13
C GLY A 98 6.67 -54.62 -16.94
N VAL A 99 5.74 -53.98 -16.23
CA VAL A 99 6.02 -53.22 -14.99
C VAL A 99 6.50 -54.17 -13.90
N PHE A 100 5.82 -55.31 -13.72
CA PHE A 100 6.26 -56.33 -12.80
C PHE A 100 7.64 -56.88 -13.17
N ILE A 101 7.91 -57.16 -14.46
CA ILE A 101 9.25 -57.57 -14.91
C ILE A 101 10.30 -56.52 -14.55
N TYR A 102 9.98 -55.23 -14.76
CA TYR A 102 10.90 -54.14 -14.48
C TYR A 102 11.27 -54.07 -13.00
N PHE A 103 10.30 -54.24 -12.10
CA PHE A 103 10.49 -54.16 -10.66
C PHE A 103 10.76 -55.50 -9.95
N ALA A 104 10.63 -56.64 -10.64
CA ALA A 104 10.71 -57.98 -10.03
C ALA A 104 11.96 -58.20 -9.18
N LYS A 105 13.11 -57.68 -9.61
CA LYS A 105 14.39 -57.80 -8.88
C LYS A 105 14.45 -57.00 -7.58
N ARG A 106 13.48 -56.12 -7.33
CA ARG A 106 13.38 -55.31 -6.11
C ARG A 106 12.36 -55.89 -5.12
N LEU A 107 11.69 -56.97 -5.51
CA LEU A 107 10.61 -57.61 -4.77
C LEU A 107 11.03 -59.03 -4.37
N ASP A 108 10.56 -59.49 -3.22
CA ASP A 108 10.75 -60.88 -2.78
C ASP A 108 9.68 -61.81 -3.36
N GLY A 109 8.64 -61.26 -3.98
CA GLY A 109 7.64 -61.99 -4.77
C GLY A 109 6.25 -61.36 -4.69
N TYR A 110 5.21 -62.19 -4.58
CA TYR A 110 3.82 -61.75 -4.44
C TYR A 110 3.04 -62.48 -3.34
N ILE A 111 1.99 -61.82 -2.84
CA ILE A 111 1.01 -62.33 -1.88
C ILE A 111 -0.32 -62.51 -2.63
N LEU A 112 -0.84 -63.73 -2.69
CA LEU A 112 -2.11 -64.02 -3.37
C LEU A 112 -3.31 -63.74 -2.45
N CYS A 113 -4.32 -63.02 -2.96
CA CYS A 113 -5.56 -62.72 -2.22
C CYS A 113 -6.81 -62.77 -3.10
N ASP A 114 -7.97 -62.93 -2.47
CA ASP A 114 -9.27 -62.77 -3.13
C ASP A 114 -9.57 -61.27 -3.32
N PRO A 115 -9.94 -60.82 -4.53
CA PRO A 115 -10.29 -59.42 -4.77
C PRO A 115 -11.48 -59.01 -3.89
N GLN A 116 -11.49 -57.74 -3.46
CA GLN A 116 -12.62 -57.14 -2.76
C GLN A 116 -13.06 -57.89 -1.49
N SER A 117 -12.10 -58.37 -0.70
CA SER A 117 -12.36 -59.19 0.49
C SER A 117 -11.43 -58.86 1.65
N SER A 118 -11.70 -59.41 2.84
CA SER A 118 -10.77 -59.35 3.98
C SER A 118 -9.36 -59.82 3.63
N SER A 119 -9.21 -60.82 2.75
CA SER A 119 -7.89 -61.28 2.33
C SER A 119 -7.09 -60.24 1.53
N SER A 120 -7.78 -59.32 0.83
CA SER A 120 -7.12 -58.19 0.17
C SER A 120 -6.60 -57.16 1.17
N ASN A 121 -7.32 -56.92 2.28
CA ASN A 121 -6.83 -56.11 3.40
C ASN A 121 -5.61 -56.74 4.06
N VAL A 122 -5.64 -58.06 4.27
CA VAL A 122 -4.48 -58.82 4.76
C VAL A 122 -3.29 -58.67 3.82
N ALA A 123 -3.48 -58.93 2.52
CA ALA A 123 -2.38 -58.85 1.56
C ALA A 123 -1.78 -57.44 1.46
N ALA A 124 -2.61 -56.39 1.46
CA ALA A 124 -2.14 -55.00 1.49
C ALA A 124 -1.32 -54.70 2.74
N SER A 125 -1.80 -55.10 3.93
CA SER A 125 -1.10 -54.90 5.22
C SER A 125 0.27 -55.57 5.24
N LEU A 126 0.36 -56.77 4.65
CA LEU A 126 1.59 -57.56 4.65
C LEU A 126 2.56 -57.20 3.52
N SER A 127 2.09 -56.51 2.47
CA SER A 127 2.86 -56.27 1.25
C SER A 127 4.17 -55.51 1.49
N GLY A 128 4.12 -54.43 2.27
CA GLY A 128 5.29 -53.61 2.61
C GLY A 128 6.29 -54.30 3.53
N ILE A 129 5.81 -55.10 4.48
CA ILE A 129 6.65 -55.78 5.47
C ILE A 129 7.31 -57.05 4.91
N LEU A 130 6.65 -57.72 3.96
CA LEU A 130 7.18 -58.91 3.27
C LEU A 130 7.85 -58.55 1.94
N ASN A 131 7.89 -57.26 1.58
CA ASN A 131 8.45 -56.77 0.31
C ASN A 131 7.88 -57.54 -0.90
N ALA A 132 6.58 -57.83 -0.87
CA ALA A 132 5.89 -58.68 -1.84
C ALA A 132 4.58 -58.04 -2.28
N VAL A 133 4.36 -57.96 -3.60
CA VAL A 133 3.20 -57.26 -4.18
C VAL A 133 1.91 -58.02 -3.87
N ALA A 134 0.85 -57.33 -3.48
CA ALA A 134 -0.46 -57.93 -3.27
C ALA A 134 -1.13 -58.18 -4.63
N ILE A 135 -1.39 -59.44 -4.97
CA ILE A 135 -1.91 -59.88 -6.26
C ILE A 135 -3.27 -60.55 -6.08
N PRO A 136 -4.35 -59.93 -6.59
CA PRO A 136 -5.65 -60.58 -6.70
C PRO A 136 -5.60 -61.84 -7.58
N THR A 137 -6.43 -62.83 -7.27
CA THR A 137 -6.46 -64.13 -7.96
C THR A 137 -6.64 -64.03 -9.48
N ASP A 138 -7.35 -63.03 -9.98
CA ASP A 138 -7.54 -62.78 -11.42
C ASP A 138 -6.27 -62.28 -12.13
N LEU A 139 -5.28 -61.77 -11.38
CA LEU A 139 -3.99 -61.27 -11.91
C LEU A 139 -2.82 -62.22 -11.69
N GLU A 140 -3.00 -63.33 -10.97
CA GLU A 140 -1.94 -64.31 -10.70
C GLU A 140 -1.21 -64.79 -11.96
N PRO A 141 -1.87 -65.10 -13.10
CA PRO A 141 -1.17 -65.47 -14.33
C PRO A 141 -0.21 -64.39 -14.83
N LYS A 142 -0.53 -63.11 -14.64
CA LYS A 142 0.34 -61.99 -15.03
C LYS A 142 1.57 -61.87 -14.12
N ALA A 143 1.41 -62.11 -12.81
CA ALA A 143 2.52 -62.12 -11.85
C ALA A 143 3.50 -63.29 -12.13
N ILE A 144 2.97 -64.48 -12.41
CA ILE A 144 3.76 -65.65 -12.80
C ILE A 144 4.50 -65.39 -14.13
N ALA A 145 3.80 -64.82 -15.13
CA ALA A 145 4.43 -64.47 -16.40
C ALA A 145 5.53 -63.40 -16.26
N ALA A 146 5.48 -62.57 -15.22
CA ALA A 146 6.51 -61.60 -14.89
C ALA A 146 7.70 -62.19 -14.11
N GLY A 147 7.65 -63.47 -13.72
CA GLY A 147 8.69 -64.16 -12.98
C GLY A 147 8.67 -63.90 -11.47
N LEU A 148 7.55 -63.42 -10.91
CA LEU A 148 7.41 -63.28 -9.46
C LEU A 148 7.08 -64.62 -8.81
N GLU A 149 7.70 -64.92 -7.68
CA GLU A 149 7.41 -66.12 -6.89
C GLU A 149 6.31 -65.85 -5.86
N LYS A 150 5.49 -66.87 -5.57
CA LYS A 150 4.45 -66.76 -4.54
C LYS A 150 5.10 -66.86 -3.16
N VAL A 151 5.10 -65.77 -2.41
CA VAL A 151 5.64 -65.71 -1.04
C VAL A 151 4.62 -66.24 -0.04
N LEU A 152 3.34 -65.85 -0.22
CA LEU A 152 2.28 -66.18 0.71
C LEU A 152 0.93 -66.27 -0.02
N ASP A 153 0.09 -67.20 0.39
CA ASP A 153 -1.31 -67.31 -0.03
C ASP A 153 -2.20 -66.97 1.16
N VAL A 154 -2.92 -65.86 1.06
CA VAL A 154 -3.85 -65.38 2.10
C VAL A 154 -5.31 -65.47 1.66
N THR A 155 -5.63 -66.18 0.58
CA THR A 155 -7.02 -66.41 0.17
C THR A 155 -7.84 -67.00 1.33
N GLY A 156 -9.04 -66.45 1.53
CA GLY A 156 -9.90 -66.77 2.67
C GLY A 156 -9.35 -66.45 4.07
N LYS A 157 -8.23 -65.72 4.21
CA LYS A 157 -7.75 -65.20 5.51
C LYS A 157 -8.35 -63.82 5.80
N ASP A 158 -8.44 -63.50 7.08
CA ASP A 158 -8.95 -62.23 7.59
C ASP A 158 -7.89 -61.46 8.39
N GLU A 159 -8.24 -60.25 8.80
CA GLU A 159 -7.36 -59.32 9.49
C GLU A 159 -7.02 -59.79 10.91
N THR A 160 -7.90 -60.59 11.53
CA THR A 160 -7.61 -61.26 12.81
C THR A 160 -6.46 -62.27 12.64
N TRP A 161 -6.47 -63.05 11.55
CA TRP A 161 -5.36 -63.93 11.22
C TRP A 161 -4.06 -63.14 10.99
N ALA A 162 -4.12 -62.00 10.30
CA ALA A 162 -2.95 -61.15 10.08
C ALA A 162 -2.34 -60.65 11.40
N LEU A 163 -3.16 -60.13 12.32
CA LEU A 163 -2.70 -59.67 13.63
C LEU A 163 -2.04 -60.80 14.44
N ASN A 164 -2.65 -61.98 14.47
CA ASN A 164 -2.16 -63.10 15.26
C ASN A 164 -0.81 -63.66 14.74
N ASN A 165 -0.56 -63.60 13.43
CA ASN A 165 0.63 -64.20 12.83
C ASN A 165 1.74 -63.17 12.54
N TYR A 166 1.37 -61.92 12.24
CA TYR A 166 2.28 -60.89 11.76
C TYR A 166 2.20 -59.58 12.55
N GLY A 167 1.35 -59.47 13.58
CA GLY A 167 1.19 -58.24 14.37
C GLY A 167 2.49 -57.68 14.94
N HIS A 168 3.47 -58.54 15.28
CA HIS A 168 4.78 -58.11 15.77
C HIS A 168 5.66 -57.39 14.72
N LEU A 169 5.30 -57.47 13.43
CA LEU A 169 5.98 -56.78 12.32
C LEU A 169 5.20 -55.57 11.80
N LEU A 170 3.91 -55.46 12.15
CA LEU A 170 3.07 -54.36 11.70
C LEU A 170 3.37 -53.08 12.48
N ASN A 171 3.22 -51.94 11.81
CA ASN A 171 3.34 -50.62 12.41
C ASN A 171 2.20 -50.40 13.40
N LYS A 172 2.54 -49.93 14.61
CA LYS A 172 1.60 -49.70 15.71
C LYS A 172 1.10 -48.26 15.81
N ASP A 173 1.66 -47.36 15.00
CA ASP A 173 1.34 -45.93 15.01
C ASP A 173 0.42 -45.55 13.84
N VAL A 174 0.12 -46.49 12.93
CA VAL A 174 -0.76 -46.28 11.77
C VAL A 174 -1.72 -47.43 11.61
N ALA A 175 -3.00 -47.10 11.43
CA ALA A 175 -4.04 -48.04 11.01
C ALA A 175 -4.89 -47.44 9.89
N LEU A 176 -5.45 -48.32 9.06
CA LEU A 176 -6.27 -47.93 7.92
C LEU A 176 -7.60 -48.69 7.97
N PHE A 177 -8.69 -47.96 8.08
CA PHE A 177 -10.04 -48.52 8.07
C PHE A 177 -10.57 -48.50 6.63
N GLN A 178 -10.75 -49.67 6.02
CA GLN A 178 -11.08 -49.77 4.60
C GLN A 178 -12.05 -50.91 4.30
N SER A 179 -13.29 -50.53 3.94
CA SER A 179 -14.32 -51.46 3.50
C SER A 179 -13.92 -52.22 2.24
N SER A 180 -14.57 -53.36 2.02
CA SER A 180 -14.43 -54.10 0.77
C SER A 180 -14.96 -53.30 -0.44
N GLU A 181 -15.91 -52.38 -0.25
CA GLU A 181 -16.43 -51.56 -1.35
C GLU A 181 -15.37 -50.59 -1.90
N ASP A 182 -14.57 -50.00 -1.02
CA ASP A 182 -13.50 -49.04 -1.36
C ASP A 182 -12.09 -49.66 -1.36
N TRP A 183 -11.99 -50.95 -1.66
CA TRP A 183 -10.78 -51.76 -1.50
C TRP A 183 -9.55 -51.33 -2.33
N VAL A 184 -9.67 -50.35 -3.24
CA VAL A 184 -8.53 -49.81 -4.02
C VAL A 184 -7.89 -48.56 -3.40
N GLY A 185 -8.56 -47.93 -2.43
CA GLY A 185 -8.05 -46.75 -1.71
C GLY A 185 -6.96 -47.13 -0.70
N LEU A 186 -6.00 -46.23 -0.51
CA LEU A 186 -4.94 -46.28 0.51
C LEU A 186 -4.05 -47.54 0.48
N VAL A 187 -4.11 -48.34 -0.58
CA VAL A 187 -3.31 -49.57 -0.70
C VAL A 187 -1.82 -49.23 -0.70
N ASP A 188 -1.44 -48.17 -1.40
CA ASP A 188 -0.07 -47.66 -1.42
C ASP A 188 0.36 -47.17 -0.04
N TYR A 189 -0.48 -46.40 0.64
CA TYR A 189 -0.12 -45.88 1.97
C TYR A 189 -0.09 -46.97 3.04
N THR A 190 -0.92 -48.02 2.92
CA THR A 190 -0.88 -49.23 3.75
C THR A 190 0.48 -49.91 3.61
N ALA A 191 0.88 -50.23 2.37
CA ALA A 191 2.15 -50.90 2.09
C ALA A 191 3.34 -50.03 2.50
N TYR A 192 3.23 -48.71 2.29
CA TYR A 192 4.26 -47.74 2.67
C TYR A 192 4.50 -47.69 4.18
N THR A 193 3.44 -47.51 4.97
CA THR A 193 3.52 -47.37 6.42
C THR A 193 3.71 -48.70 7.14
N GLY A 194 3.27 -49.82 6.53
CA GLY A 194 3.22 -51.14 7.17
C GLY A 194 2.13 -51.23 8.25
N GLY A 195 1.16 -50.32 8.24
CA GLY A 195 0.03 -50.32 9.17
C GLY A 195 -0.97 -51.43 8.89
N ILE A 196 -1.78 -51.78 9.88
CA ILE A 196 -2.88 -52.72 9.72
C ILE A 196 -4.02 -52.06 8.91
N ARG A 197 -4.41 -52.68 7.81
CA ARG A 197 -5.60 -52.34 7.04
C ARG A 197 -6.72 -53.32 7.41
N PHE A 198 -7.86 -52.81 7.85
CA PHE A 198 -8.96 -53.64 8.34
C PHE A 198 -10.33 -53.01 8.14
N TYR A 199 -11.38 -53.83 8.29
CA TYR A 199 -12.76 -53.37 8.32
C TYR A 199 -13.58 -54.22 9.30
N ASP A 200 -14.29 -53.56 10.19
CA ASP A 200 -15.29 -54.17 11.06
C ASP A 200 -16.54 -53.28 11.00
N PRO A 201 -17.71 -53.80 10.57
CA PRO A 201 -18.93 -53.00 10.50
C PRO A 201 -19.44 -52.59 11.89
N ASP A 202 -18.96 -53.22 12.96
CA ASP A 202 -19.21 -52.82 14.35
C ASP A 202 -17.95 -52.20 14.93
N ILE A 203 -18.03 -50.94 15.36
CA ILE A 203 -16.90 -50.26 16.00
C ILE A 203 -16.50 -50.90 17.34
N ASN A 204 -17.45 -51.52 18.03
CA ASN A 204 -17.20 -52.27 19.25
C ASN A 204 -16.98 -53.77 18.97
N GLY A 205 -16.88 -54.14 17.69
CA GLY A 205 -16.62 -55.49 17.23
C GLY A 205 -15.29 -56.04 17.74
N ALA A 206 -15.15 -57.36 17.65
CA ALA A 206 -13.99 -58.08 18.17
C ALA A 206 -12.70 -57.71 17.41
N LEU A 207 -12.79 -57.48 16.09
CA LEU A 207 -11.64 -57.10 15.27
C LEU A 207 -11.23 -55.66 15.58
N SER A 208 -12.17 -54.71 15.58
CA SER A 208 -11.91 -53.32 15.98
C SER A 208 -11.23 -53.24 17.36
N THR A 209 -11.79 -53.92 18.36
CA THR A 209 -11.22 -53.96 19.71
C THR A 209 -9.80 -54.54 19.74
N SER A 210 -9.54 -55.58 18.93
CA SER A 210 -8.21 -56.18 18.83
C SER A 210 -7.20 -55.22 18.19
N VAL A 211 -7.60 -54.48 17.15
CA VAL A 211 -6.77 -53.45 16.52
C VAL A 211 -6.49 -52.31 17.50
N TYR A 212 -7.50 -51.79 18.20
CA TYR A 212 -7.32 -50.69 19.15
C TYR A 212 -6.38 -51.04 20.30
N ASN A 213 -6.41 -52.28 20.78
CA ASN A 213 -5.50 -52.76 21.81
C ASN A 213 -4.08 -53.05 21.27
N PHE A 214 -3.94 -53.23 19.96
CA PHE A 214 -2.66 -53.48 19.31
C PHE A 214 -1.85 -52.19 19.09
N LEU A 215 -2.53 -51.07 18.81
CA LEU A 215 -1.92 -49.78 18.48
C LEU A 215 -1.40 -49.03 19.71
N ASN A 216 -0.43 -48.15 19.48
CA ASN A 216 0.09 -47.25 20.50
C ASN A 216 -0.84 -46.04 20.69
N PRO A 217 -1.00 -45.50 21.91
CA PRO A 217 -1.68 -44.21 22.11
C PRO A 217 -1.09 -43.14 21.20
N GLY A 218 -1.93 -42.31 20.58
CA GLY A 218 -1.48 -41.32 19.59
C GLY A 218 -1.45 -41.82 18.13
N ALA A 219 -1.68 -43.11 17.88
CA ALA A 219 -1.73 -43.68 16.54
C ALA A 219 -2.72 -42.94 15.62
N MET A 220 -2.42 -42.96 14.33
CA MET A 220 -3.20 -42.26 13.32
C MET A 220 -4.00 -43.20 12.45
N PHE A 221 -5.29 -42.89 12.30
CA PHE A 221 -6.27 -43.66 11.55
C PHE A 221 -6.55 -42.99 10.23
N TYR A 222 -6.48 -43.76 9.15
CA TYR A 222 -6.83 -43.31 7.80
C TYR A 222 -8.05 -44.08 7.29
N GLY A 223 -8.76 -43.52 6.31
CA GLY A 223 -9.87 -44.19 5.63
C GLY A 223 -11.25 -43.60 5.94
N TRP A 224 -12.28 -44.44 5.89
CA TRP A 224 -13.69 -44.03 6.08
C TRP A 224 -14.46 -45.09 6.88
N TRP A 225 -15.26 -44.67 7.86
CA TRP A 225 -15.87 -45.52 8.88
C TRP A 225 -17.40 -45.61 8.76
N VAL A 226 -18.02 -46.35 9.69
CA VAL A 226 -19.45 -46.71 9.63
C VAL A 226 -20.35 -45.62 10.24
N SER A 227 -19.97 -45.06 11.40
CA SER A 227 -20.69 -43.96 12.06
C SER A 227 -19.70 -42.91 12.55
N GLU A 228 -19.92 -41.63 12.24
CA GLU A 228 -18.94 -40.58 12.56
C GLU A 228 -18.80 -40.32 14.05
N ASP A 229 -19.89 -39.90 14.69
CA ASP A 229 -19.95 -39.65 16.13
C ASP A 229 -19.35 -40.79 16.97
N GLY A 230 -19.83 -42.02 16.74
CA GLY A 230 -19.38 -43.20 17.47
C GLY A 230 -17.91 -43.52 17.21
N THR A 231 -17.43 -43.30 15.98
CA THR A 231 -16.03 -43.58 15.62
C THR A 231 -15.06 -42.58 16.19
N VAL A 232 -15.36 -41.29 16.01
CA VAL A 232 -14.52 -40.23 16.53
C VAL A 232 -14.46 -40.32 18.06
N ALA A 233 -15.59 -40.52 18.75
CA ALA A 233 -15.62 -40.66 20.20
C ALA A 233 -14.77 -41.84 20.69
N ARG A 234 -14.97 -43.03 20.11
CA ARG A 234 -14.28 -44.25 20.55
C ARG A 234 -12.77 -44.21 20.33
N LEU A 235 -12.33 -43.64 19.20
CA LEU A 235 -10.90 -43.48 18.90
C LEU A 235 -10.27 -42.40 19.79
N SER A 236 -11.03 -41.34 20.12
CA SER A 236 -10.58 -40.26 21.02
C SER A 236 -10.31 -40.76 22.44
N GLU A 237 -11.13 -41.67 22.99
CA GLU A 237 -10.89 -42.31 24.31
C GLU A 237 -9.53 -43.03 24.41
N LYS A 238 -8.94 -43.40 23.25
CA LYS A 238 -7.62 -44.03 23.14
C LYS A 238 -6.52 -43.06 22.71
N SER A 239 -6.83 -41.78 22.62
CA SER A 239 -5.96 -40.72 22.08
C SER A 239 -5.51 -40.97 20.65
N PHE A 240 -6.32 -41.63 19.83
CA PHE A 240 -6.06 -41.78 18.40
C PHE A 240 -6.56 -40.56 17.64
N LYS A 241 -5.88 -40.24 16.53
CA LYS A 241 -6.24 -39.13 15.63
C LYS A 241 -6.68 -39.70 14.29
N ILE A 242 -7.67 -39.08 13.65
CA ILE A 242 -8.23 -39.57 12.40
C ILE A 242 -7.87 -38.61 11.27
N ILE A 243 -7.49 -39.13 10.11
CA ILE A 243 -7.38 -38.40 8.86
C ILE A 243 -8.36 -39.05 7.88
N PRO A 244 -9.58 -38.49 7.74
CA PRO A 244 -10.54 -38.98 6.76
C PRO A 244 -9.93 -38.90 5.35
N SER A 245 -9.77 -40.07 4.73
CA SER A 245 -8.95 -40.22 3.52
C SER A 245 -9.42 -41.37 2.62
N GLY A 246 -10.69 -41.76 2.75
CA GLY A 246 -11.31 -42.83 1.97
C GLY A 246 -11.11 -42.64 0.46
N GLY A 247 -10.67 -43.71 -0.22
CA GLY A 247 -10.52 -43.73 -1.68
C GLY A 247 -9.25 -43.06 -2.25
N LEU A 248 -8.41 -42.43 -1.42
CA LEU A 248 -7.18 -41.78 -1.88
C LEU A 248 -6.17 -42.78 -2.46
N LYS A 249 -5.47 -42.40 -3.53
CA LYS A 249 -4.29 -43.10 -4.03
C LYS A 249 -3.12 -42.13 -4.06
N ASN A 250 -1.92 -42.67 -4.20
CA ASN A 250 -0.66 -41.92 -4.33
C ASN A 250 -0.21 -41.19 -3.07
N LEU A 251 -0.89 -41.33 -1.93
CA LEU A 251 -0.50 -40.65 -0.71
C LEU A 251 0.95 -40.98 -0.35
N ALA A 252 1.39 -42.23 -0.55
CA ALA A 252 2.77 -42.64 -0.27
C ALA A 252 3.79 -41.90 -1.15
N THR A 253 3.44 -41.67 -2.41
CA THR A 253 4.27 -40.94 -3.38
C THR A 253 4.26 -39.45 -3.07
N LEU A 254 3.08 -38.84 -2.91
CA LEU A 254 2.90 -37.41 -2.67
C LEU A 254 3.54 -36.96 -1.35
N THR A 255 3.48 -37.78 -0.31
CA THR A 255 4.16 -37.54 0.98
C THR A 255 5.66 -37.36 0.81
N ASN A 256 6.25 -37.96 -0.23
CA ASN A 256 7.70 -37.96 -0.46
C ASN A 256 8.13 -37.15 -1.70
N LEU A 257 7.32 -36.16 -2.11
CA LEU A 257 7.73 -35.14 -3.08
C LEU A 257 8.02 -33.83 -2.31
N PRO A 258 9.29 -33.44 -2.15
CA PRO A 258 9.65 -32.28 -1.34
C PRO A 258 9.24 -30.98 -2.03
N ASP A 259 8.60 -30.06 -1.31
CA ASP A 259 8.39 -28.69 -1.77
C ASP A 259 8.38 -27.77 -0.53
N PRO A 260 9.20 -26.70 -0.47
CA PRO A 260 9.18 -25.76 0.64
C PRO A 260 7.78 -25.17 0.83
N ILE A 261 7.26 -25.21 2.06
CA ILE A 261 5.89 -24.79 2.33
C ILE A 261 5.74 -23.27 2.17
N LYS A 262 4.78 -22.87 1.35
CA LYS A 262 4.45 -21.46 1.09
C LYS A 262 3.69 -20.88 2.27
N LYS A 263 4.00 -19.62 2.60
CA LYS A 263 3.25 -18.84 3.58
C LYS A 263 1.91 -18.40 2.98
N GLN A 264 0.87 -18.39 3.81
CA GLN A 264 -0.46 -17.93 3.42
C GLN A 264 -0.70 -16.46 3.81
N LYS A 265 -0.05 -15.95 4.87
CA LYS A 265 -0.31 -14.60 5.41
C LYS A 265 0.86 -13.65 5.20
N GLU A 266 0.53 -12.39 4.91
CA GLU A 266 1.42 -11.27 5.21
C GLU A 266 1.38 -10.93 6.70
N ALA A 267 2.36 -10.18 7.20
CA ALA A 267 2.35 -9.69 8.57
C ALA A 267 1.05 -8.92 8.86
N ILE A 268 0.44 -9.17 10.03
CA ILE A 268 -0.87 -8.57 10.36
C ILE A 268 -0.69 -7.07 10.54
N THR A 269 -1.24 -6.28 9.62
CA THR A 269 -1.44 -4.85 9.81
C THR A 269 -2.71 -4.62 10.65
N PRO A 270 -2.79 -3.52 11.43
CA PRO A 270 -4.03 -3.17 12.10
C PRO A 270 -5.20 -3.11 11.12
N PHE A 271 -6.30 -3.80 11.43
CA PHE A 271 -7.52 -3.70 10.63
C PHE A 271 -8.34 -2.46 11.04
N GLU A 272 -9.10 -1.91 10.09
CA GLU A 272 -9.99 -0.78 10.34
C GLU A 272 -11.06 -1.17 11.37
N VAL A 273 -11.25 -0.37 12.43
CA VAL A 273 -12.38 -0.53 13.35
C VAL A 273 -13.51 0.37 12.88
N LYS A 274 -14.70 -0.22 12.71
CA LYS A 274 -15.93 0.49 12.40
C LYS A 274 -16.85 0.35 13.60
N GLU A 275 -17.29 1.48 14.14
CA GLU A 275 -18.32 1.52 15.18
C GLU A 275 -19.69 1.19 14.57
N ASP A 276 -20.64 0.82 15.43
CA ASP A 276 -22.05 0.58 15.07
C ASP A 276 -22.25 -0.46 13.94
N VAL A 277 -21.43 -1.51 13.90
CA VAL A 277 -21.60 -2.65 12.97
C VAL A 277 -21.63 -4.00 13.68
N HIS A 278 -22.44 -4.93 13.17
CA HIS A 278 -22.36 -6.35 13.53
C HIS A 278 -21.31 -7.04 12.66
N THR A 279 -20.33 -7.72 13.27
CA THR A 279 -19.21 -8.33 12.55
C THR A 279 -19.45 -9.84 12.35
N VAL A 280 -19.34 -10.31 11.11
CA VAL A 280 -19.63 -11.70 10.73
C VAL A 280 -18.40 -12.35 10.09
N CYS A 281 -18.11 -13.59 10.48
CA CYS A 281 -17.08 -14.42 9.85
C CYS A 281 -17.68 -15.74 9.37
N PHE A 282 -17.60 -16.00 8.06
CA PHE A 282 -17.99 -17.27 7.46
C PHE A 282 -16.79 -18.20 7.33
N VAL A 283 -16.96 -19.49 7.67
CA VAL A 283 -15.88 -20.49 7.59
C VAL A 283 -16.39 -21.79 6.97
N ILE A 284 -15.82 -22.19 5.83
CA ILE A 284 -16.10 -23.48 5.19
C ILE A 284 -15.59 -24.63 6.06
N SER A 285 -16.48 -25.59 6.37
CA SER A 285 -16.22 -26.76 7.23
C SER A 285 -15.55 -27.94 6.49
N ASP A 286 -15.31 -29.04 7.23
CA ASP A 286 -14.87 -30.36 6.72
C ASP A 286 -13.47 -30.42 6.10
N GLY A 287 -12.59 -29.47 6.45
CA GLY A 287 -11.19 -29.44 6.00
C GLY A 287 -10.29 -30.56 6.55
N ASP A 288 -10.77 -31.30 7.55
CA ASP A 288 -10.10 -32.46 8.14
C ASP A 288 -10.17 -33.66 7.19
N ASN A 289 -11.24 -33.73 6.38
CA ASN A 289 -11.43 -34.74 5.36
C ASN A 289 -10.57 -34.44 4.14
N ILE A 290 -9.35 -34.98 4.13
CA ILE A 290 -8.40 -34.78 3.04
C ILE A 290 -8.83 -35.47 1.73
N SER A 291 -9.85 -36.35 1.73
CA SER A 291 -10.32 -36.99 0.50
C SER A 291 -10.84 -36.01 -0.54
N TRP A 292 -11.43 -34.88 -0.17
CA TRP A 292 -11.88 -33.90 -1.16
C TRP A 292 -10.77 -32.96 -1.65
N PRO A 293 -9.92 -32.31 -0.81
CA PRO A 293 -8.87 -31.44 -1.32
C PRO A 293 -7.75 -32.21 -2.03
N VAL A 294 -7.48 -33.46 -1.62
CA VAL A 294 -6.45 -34.32 -2.24
C VAL A 294 -7.05 -35.23 -3.31
N GLY A 295 -8.22 -35.82 -3.07
CA GLY A 295 -8.66 -36.99 -3.82
C GLY A 295 -9.63 -36.73 -4.96
N ALA A 296 -10.60 -35.87 -4.72
CA ALA A 296 -11.73 -35.64 -5.60
C ALA A 296 -11.69 -34.20 -6.13
N ALA A 297 -11.13 -34.04 -7.33
CA ALA A 297 -11.27 -32.86 -8.16
C ALA A 297 -10.98 -31.55 -7.40
N PHE A 298 -9.69 -31.29 -7.17
CA PHE A 298 -8.96 -30.05 -6.83
C PHE A 298 -9.64 -28.67 -6.99
N TRP A 299 -10.78 -28.57 -7.66
CA TRP A 299 -11.38 -27.38 -8.23
C TRP A 299 -12.80 -27.65 -8.77
N ASP A 300 -13.71 -28.23 -8.00
CA ASP A 300 -15.11 -28.23 -8.45
C ASP A 300 -15.58 -26.77 -8.61
N LEU A 301 -16.34 -26.48 -9.68
CA LEU A 301 -17.08 -25.22 -9.86
C LEU A 301 -17.98 -24.94 -8.65
N TRP A 302 -18.36 -25.98 -7.92
CA TRP A 302 -19.06 -25.88 -6.65
C TRP A 302 -18.30 -25.00 -5.65
N THR A 303 -17.05 -25.34 -5.28
CA THR A 303 -16.30 -24.67 -4.21
C THR A 303 -15.13 -23.86 -4.72
N TRP A 304 -13.98 -24.50 -4.97
CA TRP A 304 -12.70 -23.82 -5.17
C TRP A 304 -12.54 -23.21 -6.57
N LYS A 305 -13.32 -23.61 -7.59
CA LYS A 305 -13.40 -22.90 -8.90
C LYS A 305 -14.59 -21.93 -8.99
N ASN A 306 -15.31 -21.70 -7.90
CA ASN A 306 -16.43 -20.78 -7.90
C ASN A 306 -15.93 -19.35 -8.15
N ASP A 307 -16.56 -18.63 -9.08
CA ASP A 307 -16.19 -17.25 -9.44
C ASP A 307 -16.28 -16.26 -8.26
N ASN A 308 -17.00 -16.63 -7.19
CA ASN A 308 -17.13 -15.79 -5.99
C ASN A 308 -16.05 -16.04 -4.95
N GLN A 309 -15.31 -17.15 -5.02
CA GLN A 309 -14.28 -17.51 -4.03
C GLN A 309 -13.32 -16.34 -3.75
N SER A 310 -12.77 -15.74 -4.80
CA SER A 310 -11.78 -14.66 -4.67
C SER A 310 -12.41 -13.28 -4.42
N ARG A 311 -13.74 -13.17 -4.32
CA ARG A 311 -14.47 -11.89 -4.27
C ARG A 311 -15.17 -11.64 -2.94
N ILE A 312 -15.00 -12.55 -1.97
CA ILE A 312 -15.63 -12.45 -0.65
C ILE A 312 -14.61 -12.76 0.44
N ASN A 313 -14.89 -12.25 1.64
CA ASN A 313 -14.15 -12.61 2.85
C ASN A 313 -14.61 -13.97 3.36
N LEU A 314 -13.73 -14.96 3.40
CA LEU A 314 -14.10 -16.35 3.71
C LEU A 314 -12.96 -17.13 4.38
N GLY A 315 -13.30 -17.88 5.42
CA GLY A 315 -12.40 -18.84 6.06
C GLY A 315 -12.51 -20.23 5.45
N TRP A 316 -11.39 -20.96 5.43
CA TRP A 316 -11.34 -22.34 4.98
C TRP A 316 -10.69 -23.22 6.03
N THR A 317 -11.40 -24.23 6.53
CA THR A 317 -10.74 -25.29 7.30
C THR A 317 -9.86 -26.12 6.36
N LEU A 318 -8.61 -26.38 6.74
CA LEU A 318 -7.69 -27.27 6.03
C LEU A 318 -6.83 -28.04 7.04
N SER A 319 -6.57 -29.32 6.78
CA SER A 319 -5.71 -30.13 7.65
C SER A 319 -4.25 -29.67 7.59
N PRO A 320 -3.64 -29.28 8.73
CA PRO A 320 -2.20 -28.98 8.81
C PRO A 320 -1.31 -30.16 8.40
N ALA A 321 -1.82 -31.40 8.46
CA ALA A 321 -1.07 -32.59 8.05
C ALA A 321 -0.68 -32.55 6.56
N LEU A 322 -1.43 -31.82 5.72
CA LEU A 322 -1.17 -31.70 4.28
C LEU A 322 0.20 -31.09 3.97
N CYS A 323 0.76 -30.26 4.86
CA CYS A 323 2.09 -29.68 4.68
C CYS A 323 3.22 -30.73 4.69
N GLU A 324 2.95 -31.96 5.12
CA GLU A 324 3.90 -33.07 5.04
C GLU A 324 3.36 -34.28 4.25
N LEU A 325 2.05 -34.52 4.27
CA LEU A 325 1.41 -35.60 3.52
C LEU A 325 1.34 -35.32 2.02
N THR A 326 1.17 -34.06 1.62
CA THR A 326 1.04 -33.66 0.21
C THR A 326 1.58 -32.23 -0.01
N PRO A 327 2.88 -31.94 0.21
CA PRO A 327 3.43 -30.57 0.17
C PRO A 327 3.06 -29.77 -1.10
N LEU A 328 3.17 -30.41 -2.26
CA LEU A 328 2.81 -29.80 -3.55
C LEU A 328 1.34 -29.37 -3.63
N ILE A 329 0.42 -30.20 -3.13
CA ILE A 329 -1.02 -29.90 -3.13
C ILE A 329 -1.32 -28.80 -2.11
N TYR A 330 -0.71 -28.89 -0.93
CA TYR A 330 -0.85 -27.86 0.11
C TYR A 330 -0.42 -26.48 -0.40
N ASN A 331 0.73 -26.41 -1.07
CA ASN A 331 1.25 -25.16 -1.63
C ASN A 331 0.36 -24.57 -2.70
N ASP A 332 -0.30 -25.40 -3.51
CA ASP A 332 -1.26 -24.90 -4.50
C ASP A 332 -2.55 -24.38 -3.84
N LEU A 333 -3.06 -25.09 -2.82
CA LEU A 333 -4.20 -24.61 -2.02
C LEU A 333 -3.88 -23.25 -1.38
N VAL A 334 -2.72 -23.11 -0.73
CA VAL A 334 -2.30 -21.84 -0.12
C VAL A 334 -2.19 -20.72 -1.16
N GLN A 335 -1.66 -21.01 -2.36
CA GLN A 335 -1.62 -20.03 -3.46
C GLN A 335 -3.01 -19.64 -3.98
N GLY A 336 -4.01 -20.52 -3.85
CA GLY A 336 -5.40 -20.25 -4.22
C GLY A 336 -6.12 -19.28 -3.28
N LEU A 337 -5.63 -19.07 -2.05
CA LEU A 337 -6.23 -18.18 -1.05
C LEU A 337 -5.93 -16.69 -1.29
N GLN A 338 -5.77 -16.27 -2.56
CA GLN A 338 -5.31 -14.94 -2.92
C GLN A 338 -6.19 -13.84 -2.31
N THR A 339 -5.55 -12.86 -1.68
CA THR A 339 -6.22 -11.61 -1.30
C THR A 339 -6.40 -10.76 -2.56
N THR A 340 -7.63 -10.38 -2.84
CA THR A 340 -8.00 -9.46 -3.92
C THR A 340 -8.50 -8.14 -3.32
N PRO A 341 -8.62 -7.06 -4.11
CA PRO A 341 -9.29 -5.84 -3.65
C PRO A 341 -10.74 -6.08 -3.16
N GLU A 342 -11.41 -7.12 -3.66
CA GLU A 342 -12.80 -7.45 -3.36
C GLU A 342 -12.96 -8.45 -2.19
N GLY A 343 -11.97 -9.28 -1.87
CA GLY A 343 -12.11 -10.32 -0.86
C GLY A 343 -10.79 -10.92 -0.34
N ARG A 344 -10.83 -11.40 0.90
CA ARG A 344 -9.71 -12.02 1.61
C ARG A 344 -10.07 -13.43 2.10
N ASN A 345 -9.28 -14.42 1.66
CA ASN A 345 -9.45 -15.80 2.06
C ASN A 345 -8.34 -16.23 3.01
N VAL A 346 -8.68 -16.99 4.06
CA VAL A 346 -7.70 -17.44 5.07
C VAL A 346 -7.94 -18.90 5.43
N ALA A 347 -6.87 -19.70 5.44
CA ALA A 347 -6.93 -21.06 5.93
C ALA A 347 -6.70 -21.13 7.44
N ILE A 348 -7.53 -21.94 8.10
CA ILE A 348 -7.44 -22.26 9.52
C ILE A 348 -7.26 -23.77 9.68
N ALA A 349 -6.65 -24.21 10.78
CA ALA A 349 -6.48 -25.63 11.04
C ALA A 349 -7.86 -26.29 11.22
N SER A 350 -8.07 -27.41 10.53
CA SER A 350 -9.33 -28.16 10.54
C SER A 350 -9.64 -28.83 11.89
N PRO A 351 -10.89 -29.27 12.13
CA PRO A 351 -11.29 -30.06 13.29
C PRO A 351 -10.46 -31.33 13.52
N SER A 352 -9.92 -31.62 14.69
CA SER A 352 -9.70 -30.72 15.85
C SER A 352 -8.21 -30.41 15.99
N GLY A 353 -7.55 -30.15 14.85
CA GLY A 353 -6.14 -29.86 14.70
C GLY A 353 -5.47 -30.74 13.64
N LEU A 354 -4.45 -31.50 14.06
CA LEU A 354 -3.60 -32.30 13.16
C LEU A 354 -4.35 -33.50 12.57
N GLY A 355 -5.37 -33.96 13.27
CA GLY A 355 -6.36 -34.93 12.82
C GLY A 355 -7.65 -34.73 13.58
N TYR A 356 -8.72 -35.39 13.12
CA TYR A 356 -10.03 -35.33 13.72
C TYR A 356 -10.12 -36.25 14.94
N TYR A 357 -10.55 -35.69 16.06
CA TYR A 357 -10.82 -36.34 17.33
C TYR A 357 -11.67 -35.39 18.19
N PHE A 358 -12.28 -35.89 19.27
CA PHE A 358 -12.96 -35.09 20.30
C PHE A 358 -12.00 -34.83 21.46
N PRO A 359 -11.50 -33.60 21.63
CA PRO A 359 -10.50 -33.29 22.65
C PRO A 359 -10.95 -33.60 24.08
N SER A 360 -12.22 -33.38 24.41
CA SER A 360 -12.78 -33.66 25.75
C SER A 360 -12.62 -35.11 26.19
N LEU A 361 -12.59 -36.05 25.22
CA LEU A 361 -12.50 -37.49 25.47
C LEU A 361 -11.06 -38.01 25.47
N SER A 362 -10.09 -37.23 24.98
CA SER A 362 -8.71 -37.69 24.84
C SER A 362 -7.88 -37.46 26.10
N PRO A 363 -7.36 -38.52 26.75
CA PRO A 363 -6.48 -38.36 27.92
C PRO A 363 -5.12 -37.73 27.61
N ASN A 364 -4.76 -37.57 26.33
CA ASN A 364 -3.46 -37.04 25.89
C ASN A 364 -3.58 -35.75 25.04
N GLN A 365 -4.65 -34.96 25.26
CA GLN A 365 -4.85 -33.65 24.63
C GLN A 365 -3.61 -32.72 24.69
N PRO A 366 -2.84 -32.61 25.80
CA PRO A 366 -1.68 -31.72 25.85
C PRO A 366 -0.63 -32.06 24.79
N TYR A 367 -0.32 -33.35 24.60
CA TYR A 367 0.64 -33.82 23.61
C TYR A 367 0.15 -33.54 22.18
N HIS A 368 -1.14 -33.73 21.92
CA HIS A 368 -1.72 -33.40 20.61
C HIS A 368 -1.61 -31.91 20.28
N CYS A 369 -1.79 -31.03 21.27
CA CYS A 369 -1.65 -29.58 21.09
C CYS A 369 -0.20 -29.17 20.83
N GLU A 370 0.78 -29.81 21.49
CA GLU A 370 2.21 -29.59 21.22
C GLU A 370 2.63 -30.02 19.81
N GLU A 371 2.15 -31.19 19.36
CA GLU A 371 2.36 -31.64 17.97
C GLU A 371 1.70 -30.67 16.97
N LEU A 372 0.44 -30.31 17.21
CA LEU A 372 -0.31 -29.37 16.38
C LEU A 372 0.41 -28.03 16.24
N ASN A 373 0.95 -27.48 17.33
CA ASN A 373 1.67 -26.21 17.33
C ASN A 373 2.83 -26.19 16.31
N LYS A 374 3.56 -27.32 16.19
CA LYS A 374 4.66 -27.46 15.21
C LYS A 374 4.15 -27.52 13.77
N PHE A 375 3.09 -28.29 13.53
CA PHE A 375 2.48 -28.43 12.20
C PHE A 375 1.83 -27.12 11.73
N MET A 376 1.09 -26.44 12.61
CA MET A 376 0.50 -25.14 12.31
C MET A 376 1.57 -24.09 12.01
N ARG A 377 2.72 -24.12 12.69
CA ARG A 377 3.85 -23.22 12.38
C ARG A 377 4.42 -23.49 10.98
N LYS A 378 4.58 -24.76 10.59
CA LYS A 378 5.02 -25.14 9.22
C LYS A 378 3.98 -24.81 8.16
N ALA A 379 2.70 -24.95 8.48
CA ALA A 379 1.58 -24.66 7.60
C ALA A 379 1.19 -23.16 7.56
N ASP A 380 1.82 -22.29 8.35
CA ASP A 380 1.46 -20.88 8.47
C ASP A 380 -0.01 -20.65 8.89
N MET A 381 -0.54 -21.50 9.77
CA MET A 381 -1.90 -21.40 10.33
C MET A 381 -1.83 -20.97 11.79
N ASN A 382 -2.80 -20.19 12.27
CA ASN A 382 -2.80 -19.71 13.68
C ASN A 382 -4.17 -19.78 14.36
N ILE A 383 -5.23 -20.09 13.62
CA ILE A 383 -6.55 -20.31 14.18
C ILE A 383 -6.82 -21.81 14.06
N VAL A 384 -7.34 -22.43 15.12
CA VAL A 384 -7.73 -23.84 15.10
C VAL A 384 -9.23 -23.94 15.22
N ASN A 385 -9.84 -24.72 14.34
CA ASN A 385 -11.21 -25.17 14.52
C ASN A 385 -11.22 -26.46 15.34
N VAL A 386 -12.08 -26.52 16.35
CA VAL A 386 -12.31 -27.71 17.16
C VAL A 386 -13.78 -28.09 17.05
N ILE A 387 -14.01 -29.37 16.78
CA ILE A 387 -15.31 -30.02 16.96
C ILE A 387 -15.16 -30.93 18.18
N ASP A 388 -16.10 -30.81 19.13
CA ASP A 388 -16.08 -31.59 20.36
C ASP A 388 -17.50 -31.99 20.81
N THR A 389 -17.58 -32.74 21.90
CA THR A 389 -18.84 -33.19 22.52
C THR A 389 -19.66 -32.02 23.07
N ASP A 390 -20.99 -32.18 23.10
CA ASP A 390 -21.93 -31.13 23.56
C ASP A 390 -22.01 -30.99 25.10
N ASP A 391 -21.28 -31.83 25.84
CA ASP A 391 -21.31 -31.84 27.32
C ASP A 391 -20.53 -30.69 27.97
N GLY A 392 -19.88 -29.84 27.15
CA GLY A 392 -19.14 -28.67 27.61
C GLY A 392 -17.87 -29.00 28.40
N ALA A 393 -17.39 -30.25 28.34
CA ALA A 393 -16.18 -30.69 29.03
C ALA A 393 -14.88 -30.19 28.37
N HIS A 394 -14.98 -29.46 27.26
CA HIS A 394 -13.84 -28.95 26.52
C HIS A 394 -12.99 -27.98 27.35
N ASN A 395 -11.68 -28.21 27.36
CA ASN A 395 -10.70 -27.29 27.90
C ASN A 395 -9.95 -26.57 26.75
N PRO A 396 -10.32 -25.33 26.39
CA PRO A 396 -9.67 -24.59 25.31
C PRO A 396 -8.24 -24.15 25.68
N ASP A 397 -7.90 -24.09 26.97
CA ASP A 397 -6.62 -23.58 27.45
C ASP A 397 -5.43 -24.41 26.93
N GLU A 398 -5.61 -25.71 26.73
CA GLU A 398 -4.56 -26.62 26.24
C GLU A 398 -4.14 -26.30 24.79
N TYR A 399 -5.09 -25.80 23.98
CA TYR A 399 -4.82 -25.27 22.65
C TYR A 399 -4.25 -23.85 22.76
N LEU A 400 -4.91 -22.96 23.49
CA LEU A 400 -4.56 -21.53 23.52
C LEU A 400 -3.22 -21.25 24.22
N LYS A 401 -2.72 -22.16 25.07
CA LYS A 401 -1.36 -22.04 25.65
C LYS A 401 -0.24 -22.21 24.63
N GLN A 402 -0.52 -22.78 23.47
CA GLN A 402 0.49 -23.00 22.42
C GLN A 402 0.85 -21.67 21.75
N SER A 403 2.14 -21.42 21.54
CA SER A 403 2.65 -20.14 21.04
C SER A 403 2.14 -19.76 19.64
N ASN A 404 1.84 -20.74 18.79
CA ASN A 404 1.43 -20.50 17.40
C ASN A 404 -0.10 -20.47 17.22
N ILE A 405 -0.87 -20.82 18.26
CA ILE A 405 -2.33 -20.81 18.24
C ILE A 405 -2.80 -19.49 18.83
N ASP A 406 -3.44 -18.65 18.03
CA ASP A 406 -3.88 -17.30 18.38
C ASP A 406 -5.36 -17.23 18.79
N ALA A 407 -6.18 -18.13 18.25
CA ALA A 407 -7.58 -18.28 18.62
C ALA A 407 -8.10 -19.68 18.31
N LEU A 408 -9.22 -20.02 18.94
CA LEU A 408 -9.95 -21.26 18.72
C LEU A 408 -11.37 -20.95 18.23
N PHE A 409 -11.81 -21.64 17.18
CA PHE A 409 -13.19 -21.65 16.71
C PHE A 409 -13.84 -22.95 17.17
N TYR A 410 -14.79 -22.87 18.09
CA TYR A 410 -15.34 -24.02 18.81
C TYR A 410 -16.74 -24.38 18.31
N TYR A 411 -16.89 -25.61 17.85
CA TYR A 411 -18.14 -26.17 17.32
C TYR A 411 -18.58 -27.37 18.16
N THR A 412 -19.83 -27.36 18.59
CA THR A 412 -20.47 -28.49 19.28
C THR A 412 -21.05 -29.48 18.26
N TYR A 413 -20.74 -30.77 18.38
CA TYR A 413 -21.12 -31.75 17.36
C TYR A 413 -22.64 -31.95 17.24
N GLY A 414 -23.35 -32.24 18.32
CA GLY A 414 -24.76 -32.62 18.31
C GLY A 414 -25.73 -31.45 18.14
N ASP A 415 -25.31 -30.22 18.46
CA ASP A 415 -26.09 -29.00 18.21
C ASP A 415 -25.72 -28.32 16.88
N GLN A 416 -25.19 -29.06 15.89
CA GLN A 416 -24.86 -28.56 14.55
C GLN A 416 -23.96 -27.32 14.58
N TYR A 417 -22.89 -27.36 15.38
CA TYR A 417 -21.83 -26.36 15.49
C TYR A 417 -22.19 -25.03 16.17
N GLN A 418 -23.45 -24.85 16.60
CA GLN A 418 -23.96 -23.58 17.13
C GLN A 418 -24.37 -23.64 18.62
N GLY A 419 -24.06 -24.73 19.33
CA GLY A 419 -24.48 -24.94 20.73
C GLY A 419 -23.86 -23.95 21.73
N MET A 420 -22.79 -23.24 21.34
CA MET A 420 -22.20 -22.17 22.16
C MET A 420 -22.85 -20.80 21.98
N HIS A 421 -23.75 -20.63 21.01
CA HIS A 421 -24.47 -19.37 20.78
C HIS A 421 -23.59 -18.12 20.67
N GLY A 422 -22.36 -18.26 20.16
CA GLY A 422 -21.42 -17.14 20.01
C GLY A 422 -20.66 -16.73 21.28
N GLU A 423 -20.75 -17.49 22.37
CA GLU A 423 -19.99 -17.23 23.61
C GLU A 423 -18.48 -17.19 23.35
N ILE A 424 -17.79 -16.25 24.00
CA ILE A 424 -16.33 -16.09 23.91
C ILE A 424 -15.69 -16.34 25.28
N SER A 425 -14.77 -17.29 25.34
CA SER A 425 -13.91 -17.51 26.51
C SER A 425 -12.47 -17.10 26.21
N TRP A 426 -11.68 -16.80 27.25
CA TRP A 426 -10.37 -16.18 27.10
C TRP A 426 -9.26 -16.93 27.85
N TYR A 427 -8.13 -17.12 27.17
CA TYR A 427 -6.88 -17.57 27.78
C TYR A 427 -5.77 -16.56 27.47
N LYS A 428 -5.32 -15.80 28.47
CA LYS A 428 -4.23 -14.80 28.36
C LYS A 428 -4.34 -13.88 27.12
N GLY A 429 -5.54 -13.38 26.83
CA GLY A 429 -5.81 -12.48 25.70
C GLY A 429 -6.03 -13.18 24.35
N LYS A 430 -6.09 -14.51 24.33
CA LYS A 430 -6.51 -15.30 23.16
C LYS A 430 -7.95 -15.79 23.33
N PRO A 431 -8.81 -15.61 22.31
CA PRO A 431 -10.21 -15.99 22.41
C PRO A 431 -10.45 -17.44 21.92
N SER A 432 -11.35 -18.14 22.60
CA SER A 432 -12.07 -19.30 22.09
C SER A 432 -13.50 -18.88 21.80
N ILE A 433 -13.88 -18.90 20.52
CA ILE A 433 -15.09 -18.29 19.98
C ILE A 433 -16.03 -19.41 19.54
N GLY A 434 -17.21 -19.46 20.15
CA GLY A 434 -18.26 -20.41 19.78
C GLY A 434 -18.94 -20.06 18.45
N GLY A 435 -19.35 -21.07 17.70
CA GLY A 435 -20.29 -20.86 16.58
C GLY A 435 -21.60 -20.24 17.09
N ARG A 436 -22.08 -19.18 16.44
CA ARG A 436 -23.34 -18.49 16.80
C ARG A 436 -24.52 -19.01 15.98
N TYR A 437 -24.29 -19.18 14.69
CA TYR A 437 -25.24 -19.73 13.73
C TYR A 437 -24.53 -20.70 12.81
N VAL A 438 -25.28 -21.54 12.10
CA VAL A 438 -24.72 -22.42 11.08
C VAL A 438 -25.42 -22.22 9.74
N PHE A 439 -24.63 -22.10 8.67
CA PHE A 439 -25.13 -22.02 7.31
C PHE A 439 -25.12 -23.41 6.67
N TRP A 440 -26.21 -24.13 6.89
CA TRP A 440 -26.39 -25.52 6.49
C TRP A 440 -27.61 -25.68 5.61
N GLY A 441 -27.41 -26.13 4.37
CA GLY A 441 -28.48 -26.32 3.39
C GLY A 441 -29.27 -27.61 3.58
N ASN A 442 -30.40 -27.73 2.88
CA ASN A 442 -31.17 -28.97 2.88
C ASN A 442 -30.51 -30.01 1.95
N SER A 443 -30.10 -31.15 2.50
CA SER A 443 -29.49 -32.23 1.73
C SER A 443 -30.46 -32.93 0.77
N GLU A 444 -31.76 -32.90 1.06
CA GLU A 444 -32.82 -33.55 0.28
C GLU A 444 -33.38 -32.65 -0.85
N ASP A 445 -33.35 -31.33 -0.68
CA ASP A 445 -33.82 -30.35 -1.66
C ASP A 445 -32.80 -29.23 -1.87
N ARG A 446 -32.13 -29.28 -3.02
CA ARG A 446 -31.12 -28.32 -3.45
C ARG A 446 -31.62 -27.41 -4.59
N SER A 447 -32.93 -27.23 -4.71
CA SER A 447 -33.51 -26.31 -5.69
C SER A 447 -33.08 -24.86 -5.43
N ALA A 448 -33.03 -24.05 -6.48
CA ALA A 448 -32.65 -22.64 -6.37
C ALA A 448 -33.57 -21.87 -5.41
N ASP A 449 -34.88 -22.16 -5.42
CA ASP A 449 -35.85 -21.53 -4.52
C ASP A 449 -35.58 -21.86 -3.05
N THR A 450 -35.21 -23.12 -2.75
CA THR A 450 -34.86 -23.54 -1.39
C THR A 450 -33.55 -22.89 -0.93
N GLN A 451 -32.53 -22.83 -1.79
CA GLN A 451 -31.27 -22.17 -1.44
C GLN A 451 -31.42 -20.65 -1.25
N GLU A 452 -32.27 -20.02 -2.06
CA GLU A 452 -32.60 -18.61 -1.90
C GLU A 452 -33.31 -18.35 -0.56
N LEU A 453 -34.26 -19.20 -0.18
CA LEU A 453 -34.94 -19.10 1.11
C LEU A 453 -33.99 -19.29 2.30
N ILE A 454 -33.06 -20.23 2.22
CA ILE A 454 -32.08 -20.47 3.30
C ILE A 454 -31.09 -19.29 3.40
N SER A 455 -30.65 -18.75 2.26
CA SER A 455 -29.80 -17.56 2.21
C SER A 455 -30.51 -16.34 2.80
N GLN A 456 -31.79 -16.13 2.46
CA GLN A 456 -32.58 -15.02 3.02
C GLN A 456 -32.72 -15.14 4.54
N ARG A 457 -33.02 -16.33 5.06
CA ARG A 457 -33.14 -16.56 6.51
C ARG A 457 -31.84 -16.27 7.26
N MET A 458 -30.70 -16.68 6.69
CA MET A 458 -29.40 -16.37 7.30
C MET A 458 -29.14 -14.85 7.31
N ALA A 459 -29.45 -14.15 6.22
CA ALA A 459 -29.33 -12.70 6.18
C ALA A 459 -30.24 -12.00 7.20
N ASP A 460 -31.50 -12.44 7.33
CA ASP A 460 -32.46 -11.90 8.31
C ASP A 460 -31.95 -12.07 9.75
N LEU A 461 -31.37 -13.24 10.09
CA LEU A 461 -30.78 -13.49 11.40
C LEU A 461 -29.62 -12.54 11.70
N LEU A 462 -28.69 -12.39 10.75
CA LEU A 462 -27.50 -11.56 10.91
C LEU A 462 -27.84 -10.06 10.95
N ASN A 463 -28.87 -9.63 10.22
CA ASN A 463 -29.34 -8.24 10.19
C ASN A 463 -30.02 -7.79 11.50
N ASP A 464 -30.54 -8.72 12.30
CA ASP A 464 -31.22 -8.45 13.58
C ASP A 464 -30.25 -8.46 14.79
N GLN A 465 -28.97 -8.73 14.56
CA GLN A 465 -27.98 -8.82 15.64
C GLN A 465 -27.52 -7.45 16.17
N SER A 466 -26.96 -7.47 17.38
CA SER A 466 -26.36 -6.28 17.98
C SER A 466 -25.21 -5.75 17.14
N THR A 467 -25.12 -4.42 17.05
CA THR A 467 -24.02 -3.70 16.41
C THR A 467 -22.99 -3.17 17.42
N ASP A 468 -23.13 -3.53 18.70
CA ASP A 468 -22.20 -3.14 19.75
C ASP A 468 -20.92 -3.98 19.66
N ILE A 469 -19.87 -3.39 19.09
CA ILE A 469 -18.57 -4.02 18.91
C ILE A 469 -17.82 -4.26 20.23
N TYR A 470 -18.31 -3.72 21.35
CA TYR A 470 -17.75 -3.93 22.69
C TYR A 470 -18.50 -5.03 23.47
N SER A 471 -19.39 -5.77 22.80
CA SER A 471 -20.11 -6.92 23.32
C SER A 471 -19.88 -8.16 22.44
N GLU A 472 -19.91 -9.36 23.04
CA GLU A 472 -19.86 -10.64 22.30
C GLU A 472 -21.04 -10.78 21.33
N GLU A 473 -22.18 -10.14 21.62
CA GLU A 473 -23.35 -10.07 20.73
C GLU A 473 -23.09 -9.30 19.43
N GLY A 474 -22.02 -8.49 19.39
CA GLY A 474 -21.56 -7.79 18.18
C GLY A 474 -20.91 -8.70 17.14
N TYR A 475 -20.75 -9.99 17.42
CA TYR A 475 -19.95 -10.92 16.61
C TYR A 475 -20.69 -12.24 16.31
N SER A 476 -20.69 -12.65 15.04
CA SER A 476 -21.20 -13.96 14.58
C SER A 476 -20.12 -14.76 13.85
N LEU A 477 -19.68 -15.86 14.46
CA LEU A 477 -18.97 -16.92 13.75
C LEU A 477 -19.99 -17.89 13.13
N VAL A 478 -19.92 -18.08 11.81
CA VAL A 478 -20.88 -18.86 11.03
C VAL A 478 -20.17 -19.96 10.24
N PRO A 479 -20.19 -21.22 10.70
CA PRO A 479 -19.70 -22.35 9.93
C PRO A 479 -20.59 -22.57 8.70
N VAL A 480 -19.97 -22.87 7.57
CA VAL A 480 -20.62 -23.09 6.27
C VAL A 480 -20.40 -24.53 5.86
N HIS A 481 -21.49 -25.30 5.81
CA HIS A 481 -21.43 -26.73 5.53
C HIS A 481 -21.16 -27.01 4.05
N ILE A 482 -19.93 -27.43 3.73
CA ILE A 482 -19.41 -27.52 2.36
C ILE A 482 -20.23 -28.44 1.43
N TRP A 483 -20.88 -29.46 2.00
CA TRP A 483 -21.60 -30.45 1.20
C TRP A 483 -22.97 -29.96 0.72
N THR A 484 -23.51 -28.89 1.32
CA THR A 484 -24.83 -28.33 0.96
C THR A 484 -24.77 -26.86 0.56
N MET A 485 -23.72 -26.14 0.97
CA MET A 485 -23.49 -24.72 0.66
C MET A 485 -22.14 -24.50 -0.02
N ASN A 486 -22.01 -23.37 -0.73
CA ASN A 486 -20.79 -23.01 -1.43
C ASN A 486 -20.53 -21.48 -1.41
N PRO A 487 -19.41 -20.96 -1.97
CA PRO A 487 -19.10 -19.54 -1.97
C PRO A 487 -20.15 -18.64 -2.66
N HIS A 488 -20.89 -19.15 -3.65
CA HIS A 488 -21.98 -18.41 -4.26
C HIS A 488 -23.14 -18.19 -3.28
N ASP A 489 -23.48 -19.21 -2.49
CA ASP A 489 -24.54 -19.08 -1.47
C ASP A 489 -24.14 -18.07 -0.38
N VAL A 490 -22.86 -18.06 0.01
CA VAL A 490 -22.34 -17.04 0.96
C VAL A 490 -22.42 -15.65 0.34
N ALA A 491 -21.99 -15.47 -0.91
CA ALA A 491 -22.12 -14.19 -1.62
C ALA A 491 -23.58 -13.75 -1.73
N ASN A 492 -24.51 -14.70 -1.88
CA ASN A 492 -25.94 -14.44 -1.92
C ASN A 492 -26.46 -13.91 -0.57
N VAL A 493 -26.02 -14.49 0.56
CA VAL A 493 -26.30 -13.95 1.91
C VAL A 493 -25.75 -12.54 2.03
N ILE A 494 -24.48 -12.32 1.68
CA ILE A 494 -23.80 -11.01 1.76
C ILE A 494 -24.58 -9.92 0.99
N SER A 495 -25.11 -10.25 -0.19
CA SER A 495 -25.88 -9.32 -1.02
C SER A 495 -27.18 -8.81 -0.37
N LYS A 496 -27.66 -9.49 0.68
CA LYS A 496 -28.90 -9.22 1.41
C LYS A 496 -28.66 -8.59 2.79
N LEU A 497 -27.40 -8.38 3.18
CA LEU A 497 -27.06 -7.79 4.46
C LEU A 497 -27.28 -6.26 4.46
N ASN A 498 -27.69 -5.74 5.61
CA ASN A 498 -27.80 -4.31 5.85
C ASN A 498 -26.41 -3.67 5.93
N SER A 499 -26.34 -2.34 5.72
CA SER A 499 -25.07 -1.59 5.76
C SER A 499 -24.37 -1.61 7.12
N ASN A 500 -25.09 -1.96 8.19
CA ASN A 500 -24.56 -2.11 9.55
C ASN A 500 -24.09 -3.54 9.85
N VAL A 501 -24.00 -4.43 8.85
CA VAL A 501 -23.37 -5.75 9.00
C VAL A 501 -22.10 -5.79 8.16
N ARG A 502 -20.98 -6.15 8.79
CA ARG A 502 -19.66 -6.21 8.17
C ARG A 502 -19.17 -7.66 8.13
N VAL A 503 -18.87 -8.16 6.94
CA VAL A 503 -18.29 -9.50 6.76
C VAL A 503 -16.77 -9.41 6.63
N VAL A 504 -16.05 -10.17 7.45
CA VAL A 504 -14.59 -10.13 7.57
C VAL A 504 -13.97 -11.53 7.51
N ALA A 505 -12.68 -11.59 7.17
CA ALA A 505 -11.92 -12.84 7.16
C ALA A 505 -11.61 -13.33 8.59
N PRO A 506 -11.27 -14.61 8.80
CA PRO A 506 -11.02 -15.15 10.15
C PRO A 506 -9.94 -14.43 10.98
N ASP A 507 -8.85 -14.01 10.35
CA ASP A 507 -7.76 -13.29 11.03
C ASP A 507 -8.18 -11.89 11.47
N GLU A 508 -8.89 -11.15 10.61
CA GLU A 508 -9.51 -9.87 10.94
C GLU A 508 -10.58 -10.02 12.04
N PHE A 509 -11.41 -11.06 11.97
CA PHE A 509 -12.44 -11.35 12.97
C PHE A 509 -11.83 -11.53 14.37
N VAL A 510 -10.82 -12.38 14.47
CA VAL A 510 -10.08 -12.63 15.73
C VAL A 510 -9.39 -11.34 16.19
N TRP A 511 -8.78 -10.59 15.28
CA TRP A 511 -8.11 -9.35 15.61
C TRP A 511 -9.08 -8.30 16.18
N LEU A 512 -10.26 -8.13 15.58
CA LEU A 512 -11.30 -7.21 16.03
C LEU A 512 -11.83 -7.60 17.43
N ILE A 513 -12.06 -8.88 17.67
CA ILE A 513 -12.46 -9.39 19.00
C ILE A 513 -11.39 -9.09 20.05
N LYS A 514 -10.12 -9.39 19.74
CA LYS A 514 -9.00 -9.12 20.65
C LYS A 514 -8.85 -7.62 20.92
N LYS A 515 -9.02 -6.77 19.90
CA LYS A 515 -8.95 -5.31 20.04
C LYS A 515 -10.09 -4.77 20.89
N ASN A 516 -11.33 -5.05 20.52
CA ASN A 516 -12.50 -4.37 21.08
C ASN A 516 -12.94 -4.98 22.42
N LEU A 517 -12.90 -6.31 22.55
CA LEU A 517 -13.28 -7.03 23.77
C LEU A 517 -12.08 -7.34 24.67
N GLY A 518 -10.94 -7.70 24.07
CA GLY A 518 -9.73 -8.06 24.79
C GLY A 518 -8.89 -6.88 25.28
N GLY A 519 -9.20 -5.65 24.84
CA GLY A 519 -8.52 -4.43 25.27
C GLY A 519 -7.04 -4.38 24.86
N LEU A 520 -6.68 -4.93 23.69
CA LEU A 520 -5.31 -4.89 23.20
C LEU A 520 -4.81 -3.44 23.09
N PRO A 521 -3.65 -3.09 23.70
CA PRO A 521 -3.04 -1.77 23.58
C PRO A 521 -2.36 -1.65 22.21
N MET A 522 -3.18 -1.51 21.17
CA MET A 522 -2.69 -1.21 19.83
C MET A 522 -2.06 0.17 19.84
N GLY A 523 -0.79 0.23 19.46
CA GLY A 523 -0.10 1.49 19.33
C GLY A 523 -0.53 2.28 18.10
N THR A 524 -0.11 3.54 18.10
CA THR A 524 -0.25 4.56 17.04
C THR A 524 1.12 4.94 16.47
N GLY A 525 2.10 4.05 16.66
CA GLY A 525 3.45 4.21 16.18
C GLY A 525 3.51 4.39 14.66
N ASN A 526 4.59 5.01 14.20
CA ASN A 526 4.81 5.33 12.79
C ASN A 526 6.16 4.79 12.27
N GLY A 527 6.81 3.89 13.02
CA GLY A 527 8.11 3.31 12.68
C GLY A 527 9.24 3.70 13.62
N LEU A 528 10.48 3.60 13.16
CA LEU A 528 11.68 4.02 13.89
C LEU A 528 12.46 5.07 13.12
N ASN A 529 13.15 5.96 13.85
CA ASN A 529 14.10 6.90 13.27
C ASN A 529 15.29 6.14 12.70
N ALA A 530 15.48 6.22 11.39
CA ALA A 530 16.54 5.56 10.66
C ALA A 530 17.60 6.57 10.24
N SER A 531 18.81 6.43 10.78
CA SER A 531 19.99 7.18 10.36
C SER A 531 20.88 6.29 9.50
N TYR A 532 21.07 6.68 8.24
CA TYR A 532 21.90 5.97 7.28
C TYR A 532 23.27 6.63 7.15
N PHE A 533 24.33 5.84 7.15
CA PHE A 533 25.72 6.29 7.11
C PHE A 533 26.48 5.65 5.95
N ASN A 534 27.39 6.40 5.34
CA ASN A 534 28.24 5.93 4.22
C ASN A 534 29.53 5.22 4.70
N ASP A 535 29.53 4.71 5.93
CA ASP A 535 30.62 3.94 6.54
C ASP A 535 30.06 2.93 7.54
N LEU A 536 30.90 1.99 7.98
CA LEU A 536 30.53 0.91 8.90
C LEU A 536 30.54 1.32 10.38
N ASN A 537 31.03 2.52 10.71
CA ASN A 537 31.24 2.96 12.09
C ASN A 537 30.22 4.01 12.55
N PHE A 538 29.16 4.23 11.78
CA PHE A 538 28.09 5.19 12.08
C PHE A 538 28.58 6.64 12.22
N THR A 539 29.55 7.07 11.38
CA THR A 539 30.18 8.40 11.52
C THR A 539 29.77 9.43 10.46
N THR A 540 29.60 9.01 9.22
CA THR A 540 29.35 9.85 8.04
C THR A 540 27.87 9.78 7.69
N LEU A 541 27.07 10.56 8.41
CA LEU A 541 25.62 10.62 8.20
C LEU A 541 25.29 11.05 6.76
N SER A 542 24.49 10.26 6.08
CA SER A 542 24.05 10.48 4.71
C SER A 542 22.59 10.97 4.67
N LYS A 543 21.70 10.26 5.39
CA LYS A 543 20.27 10.55 5.40
C LYS A 543 19.63 10.13 6.72
N THR A 544 18.66 10.90 7.19
CA THR A 544 17.73 10.46 8.23
C THR A 544 16.32 10.42 7.66
N LYS A 545 15.58 9.37 7.97
CA LYS A 545 14.16 9.19 7.62
C LYS A 545 13.47 8.34 8.68
N ILE A 546 12.18 8.10 8.56
CA ILE A 546 11.47 7.11 9.37
C ILE A 546 11.27 5.86 8.53
N ASP A 547 11.70 4.72 9.07
CA ASP A 547 11.39 3.42 8.50
C ASP A 547 10.23 2.81 9.28
N ARG A 548 9.09 2.65 8.60
CA ARG A 548 7.86 2.09 9.20
C ARG A 548 8.10 0.68 9.73
N LYS A 549 8.82 -0.15 8.97
CA LYS A 549 9.18 -1.51 9.36
C LYS A 549 10.67 -1.73 9.15
N ILE A 550 11.24 -2.64 9.93
CA ILE A 550 12.59 -3.16 9.71
C ILE A 550 12.41 -4.51 9.04
N ASP A 551 12.26 -4.47 7.72
CA ASP A 551 11.96 -5.63 6.88
C ASP A 551 12.57 -5.35 5.50
N PHE A 552 13.90 -5.31 5.48
CA PHE A 552 14.67 -4.88 4.33
C PHE A 552 15.40 -6.04 3.70
N GLU A 553 15.13 -6.27 2.41
CA GLU A 553 15.87 -7.16 1.54
C GLU A 553 16.42 -6.33 0.37
N TRP A 554 17.60 -5.73 0.55
CA TRP A 554 18.23 -4.92 -0.49
C TRP A 554 18.96 -5.75 -1.54
N MET A 555 19.17 -7.05 -1.29
CA MET A 555 19.97 -7.93 -2.16
C MET A 555 21.34 -7.27 -2.44
N GLN A 556 21.75 -7.16 -3.71
CA GLN A 556 23.00 -6.49 -4.11
C GLN A 556 22.89 -4.95 -4.19
N ASN A 557 21.72 -4.37 -3.94
CA ASN A 557 21.49 -2.93 -4.03
C ASN A 557 21.74 -2.24 -2.68
N ASN A 558 21.91 -0.91 -2.72
CA ASN A 558 22.06 -0.07 -1.54
C ASN A 558 20.70 0.57 -1.19
N PRO A 559 20.31 0.72 0.10
CA PRO A 559 19.09 1.43 0.54
C PRO A 559 18.86 2.86 0.01
N ILE A 560 19.82 3.48 -0.68
CA ILE A 560 19.77 4.89 -1.08
C ILE A 560 20.15 5.07 -2.55
N ASP A 561 19.33 5.84 -3.31
CA ASP A 561 19.60 6.34 -4.67
C ASP A 561 20.79 7.35 -4.75
N LEU A 562 21.81 7.20 -3.90
CA LEU A 562 23.00 8.06 -3.91
C LEU A 562 24.20 7.30 -4.46
N GLU A 563 25.02 8.00 -5.24
CA GLU A 563 26.32 7.55 -5.76
C GLU A 563 27.34 7.32 -4.62
N VAL A 564 27.21 6.27 -3.79
CA VAL A 564 28.24 5.89 -2.80
C VAL A 564 28.28 4.37 -2.57
N GLY A 565 29.49 3.84 -2.34
CA GLY A 565 29.90 2.42 -2.50
C GLY A 565 29.31 1.36 -1.55
N GLN A 566 29.82 0.13 -1.67
CA GLN A 566 29.27 -1.11 -1.07
C GLN A 566 29.25 -1.20 0.48
N ASN A 567 29.84 -0.24 1.19
CA ASN A 567 29.91 -0.24 2.65
C ASN A 567 28.94 0.81 3.22
N PHE A 568 27.98 0.39 4.04
CA PHE A 568 27.07 1.31 4.71
C PHE A 568 26.66 0.79 6.09
N SER A 569 26.10 1.66 6.92
CA SER A 569 25.45 1.25 8.17
C SER A 569 24.17 2.03 8.40
N VAL A 570 23.27 1.44 9.18
CA VAL A 570 21.99 2.02 9.55
C VAL A 570 21.78 1.88 11.04
N ARG A 571 21.37 2.97 11.68
CA ARG A 571 20.93 2.97 13.07
C ARG A 571 19.44 3.30 13.13
N TRP A 572 18.63 2.38 13.62
CA TRP A 572 17.22 2.61 13.94
C TRP A 572 17.05 2.86 15.44
N THR A 573 16.34 3.92 15.80
CA THR A 573 16.04 4.27 17.20
C THR A 573 14.61 4.74 17.38
N GLY A 574 14.03 4.47 18.54
CA GLY A 574 12.69 4.93 18.91
C GLY A 574 12.21 4.17 20.13
N GLN A 575 10.92 3.89 20.20
CA GLN A 575 10.34 3.04 21.24
C GLN A 575 9.52 1.89 20.62
N VAL A 576 9.43 0.78 21.33
CA VAL A 576 8.55 -0.35 21.02
C VAL A 576 7.49 -0.51 22.10
N GLN A 577 6.24 -0.79 21.71
CA GLN A 577 5.12 -1.01 22.63
C GLN A 577 4.58 -2.44 22.46
N PRO A 578 4.70 -3.33 23.47
CA PRO A 578 4.21 -4.69 23.39
C PRO A 578 2.68 -4.75 23.57
N LEU A 579 2.07 -5.76 22.94
CA LEU A 579 0.62 -6.01 23.04
C LEU A 579 0.21 -6.71 24.34
N TYR A 580 1.14 -7.41 24.97
CA TYR A 580 0.88 -8.31 26.10
C TYR A 580 1.95 -8.13 27.18
N SER A 581 1.58 -8.41 28.43
CA SER A 581 2.52 -8.44 29.56
C SER A 581 3.18 -9.81 29.65
N GLU A 582 4.22 -10.04 28.86
CA GLU A 582 4.86 -11.35 28.69
C GLU A 582 6.38 -11.25 28.47
N GLU A 583 7.05 -12.40 28.45
CA GLU A 583 8.40 -12.49 27.87
C GLU A 583 8.30 -12.49 26.35
N TYR A 584 8.91 -11.48 25.72
CA TYR A 584 9.05 -11.36 24.28
C TYR A 584 10.41 -11.88 23.85
N SER A 585 10.44 -12.65 22.76
CA SER A 585 11.64 -12.96 22.00
C SER A 585 11.69 -12.05 20.79
N PHE A 586 12.71 -11.19 20.70
CA PHE A 586 12.99 -10.42 19.50
C PHE A 586 13.98 -11.19 18.63
N HIS A 587 13.73 -11.21 17.33
CA HIS A 587 14.57 -11.87 16.33
C HIS A 587 15.05 -10.86 15.31
N ILE A 588 16.34 -10.87 14.96
CA ILE A 588 16.83 -10.18 13.77
C ILE A 588 17.46 -11.20 12.83
N THR A 589 16.97 -11.23 11.61
CA THR A 589 17.60 -11.93 10.49
C THR A 589 18.38 -10.92 9.67
N SER A 590 19.71 -11.08 9.58
CA SER A 590 20.56 -10.14 8.87
C SER A 590 21.76 -10.80 8.19
N ASP A 591 22.17 -10.27 7.04
CA ASP A 591 23.51 -10.47 6.47
C ASP A 591 24.34 -9.26 6.88
N GLY A 592 25.15 -9.41 7.92
CA GLY A 592 25.95 -8.31 8.47
C GLY A 592 25.99 -8.24 9.99
N SER A 593 26.74 -7.27 10.49
CA SER A 593 26.83 -7.04 11.93
C SER A 593 25.58 -6.34 12.45
N THR A 594 24.98 -6.90 13.50
CA THR A 594 23.72 -6.40 14.06
C THR A 594 23.77 -6.38 15.58
N LYS A 595 23.30 -5.30 16.17
CA LYS A 595 23.11 -5.18 17.62
C LYS A 595 21.69 -4.69 17.92
N LEU A 596 21.00 -5.39 18.81
CA LEU A 596 19.68 -5.02 19.31
C LEU A 596 19.74 -4.67 20.79
N THR A 597 19.23 -3.48 21.13
CA THR A 597 19.09 -3.01 22.51
C THR A 597 17.64 -2.65 22.79
N ILE A 598 17.07 -3.16 23.88
CA ILE A 598 15.73 -2.80 24.37
C ILE A 598 15.85 -2.29 25.81
N ASN A 599 15.35 -1.08 26.07
CA ASN A 599 15.37 -0.40 27.36
C ASN A 599 16.77 -0.40 28.01
N GLY A 600 17.81 -0.15 27.21
CA GLY A 600 19.21 -0.17 27.62
C GLY A 600 19.84 -1.56 27.79
N ILE A 601 19.08 -2.65 27.64
CA ILE A 601 19.57 -4.03 27.70
C ILE A 601 19.94 -4.50 26.30
N VAL A 602 21.22 -4.85 26.08
CA VAL A 602 21.68 -5.47 24.83
C VAL A 602 21.19 -6.92 24.81
N LEU A 603 20.26 -7.24 23.91
CA LEU A 603 19.73 -8.60 23.76
C LEU A 603 20.72 -9.50 23.01
N PHE A 604 21.38 -8.96 21.98
CA PHE A 604 22.50 -9.58 21.27
C PHE A 604 23.32 -8.53 20.50
N ASP A 605 24.58 -8.87 20.22
CA ASP A 605 25.55 -8.05 19.49
C ASP A 605 26.44 -8.97 18.65
N THR A 606 26.28 -8.94 17.32
CA THR A 606 27.01 -9.79 16.39
C THR A 606 28.08 -9.01 15.64
N ALA A 607 29.23 -8.84 16.28
CA ALA A 607 30.38 -8.22 15.61
C ALA A 607 30.93 -9.12 14.48
N ASN A 608 30.98 -8.59 13.26
CA ASN A 608 31.65 -9.16 12.06
C ASN A 608 31.05 -10.46 11.47
N GLU A 609 29.74 -10.69 11.58
CA GLU A 609 29.08 -11.78 10.82
C GLU A 609 28.94 -11.42 9.33
N LYS A 610 29.08 -12.40 8.44
CA LYS A 610 29.15 -12.25 6.96
C LYS A 610 28.29 -13.25 6.18
N ILE A 611 27.34 -13.86 6.88
CA ILE A 611 26.40 -14.82 6.34
C ILE A 611 25.07 -14.46 6.99
N ILE A 612 23.97 -14.58 6.23
CA ILE A 612 22.62 -14.48 6.76
C ILE A 612 22.47 -15.39 7.99
N THR A 613 22.23 -14.77 9.15
CA THR A 613 21.87 -15.50 10.36
C THR A 613 20.69 -14.84 11.06
N THR A 614 19.91 -15.65 11.77
CA THR A 614 18.89 -15.16 12.71
C THR A 614 19.45 -15.21 14.13
N LYS A 615 19.37 -14.08 14.83
CA LYS A 615 19.71 -13.97 16.25
C LYS A 615 18.46 -13.62 17.02
N SER A 616 18.38 -14.11 18.25
CA SER A 616 17.29 -13.80 19.14
C SER A 616 17.74 -13.50 20.55
N GLY A 617 16.91 -12.74 21.27
CA GLY A 617 17.08 -12.50 22.69
C GLY A 617 15.73 -12.17 23.34
N ASN A 618 15.61 -12.51 24.61
CA ASN A 618 14.35 -12.43 25.35
C ASN A 618 14.35 -11.26 26.34
N ILE A 619 13.19 -10.65 26.53
CA ILE A 619 12.96 -9.61 27.56
C ILE A 619 11.49 -9.62 28.00
N THR A 620 11.24 -9.46 29.31
CA THR A 620 9.89 -9.30 29.85
C THR A 620 9.42 -7.86 29.71
N LEU A 621 8.29 -7.64 29.05
CA LEU A 621 7.69 -6.32 28.84
C LEU A 621 6.25 -6.28 29.36
N GLN A 622 5.73 -5.09 29.64
CA GLN A 622 4.34 -4.87 30.09
C GLN A 622 3.50 -4.33 28.95
N ALA A 623 2.29 -4.89 28.77
CA ALA A 623 1.36 -4.50 27.72
C ALA A 623 1.13 -2.97 27.72
N GLY A 624 1.26 -2.34 26.56
CA GLY A 624 0.99 -0.92 26.38
C GLY A 624 2.07 0.04 26.88
N GLU A 625 3.06 -0.41 27.63
CA GLU A 625 4.20 0.43 28.04
C GLU A 625 5.18 0.60 26.87
N LYS A 626 5.78 1.79 26.73
CA LYS A 626 6.77 2.07 25.69
C LYS A 626 8.18 1.85 26.23
N TYR A 627 8.99 1.12 25.46
CA TYR A 627 10.37 0.81 25.81
C TYR A 627 11.31 1.28 24.71
N ASP A 628 12.43 1.92 25.07
CA ASP A 628 13.42 2.35 24.08
C ASP A 628 13.93 1.16 23.27
N ILE A 629 14.03 1.30 21.95
CA ILE A 629 14.60 0.30 21.04
C ILE A 629 15.69 0.96 20.21
N ALA A 630 16.83 0.27 20.10
CA ALA A 630 17.92 0.66 19.21
C ALA A 630 18.46 -0.56 18.45
N ILE A 631 18.57 -0.41 17.14
CA ILE A 631 19.13 -1.41 16.22
C ILE A 631 20.29 -0.76 15.49
N GLU A 632 21.46 -1.36 15.57
CA GLU A 632 22.64 -0.96 14.79
C GLU A 632 22.95 -2.07 13.80
N TYR A 633 22.95 -1.75 12.51
CA TYR A 633 23.26 -2.67 11.42
C TYR A 633 24.39 -2.09 10.57
N ALA A 634 25.40 -2.89 10.23
CA ALA A 634 26.46 -2.48 9.31
C ALA A 634 26.87 -3.62 8.37
N GLU A 635 27.04 -3.29 7.10
CA GLU A 635 27.31 -4.25 6.02
C GLU A 635 28.38 -3.76 5.04
N SER A 636 29.23 -4.67 4.59
CA SER A 636 30.42 -4.45 3.76
C SER A 636 30.49 -5.23 2.44
N THR A 637 29.74 -6.33 2.27
CA THR A 637 29.68 -7.23 1.11
C THR A 637 28.47 -8.19 1.17
N GLY A 638 27.60 -8.29 0.15
CA GLY A 638 26.69 -9.45 0.04
C GLY A 638 25.26 -9.18 -0.42
N ASP A 639 24.37 -10.11 -0.07
CA ASP A 639 22.91 -10.02 -0.23
C ASP A 639 22.35 -9.33 1.03
N ASN A 640 22.36 -8.01 1.01
CA ASN A 640 22.13 -7.14 2.16
C ASN A 640 20.68 -7.28 2.66
N GLN A 641 20.48 -7.75 3.89
CA GLN A 641 19.16 -7.82 4.51
C GLN A 641 19.18 -7.56 6.02
N CYS A 642 18.08 -7.00 6.53
CA CYS A 642 17.84 -6.82 7.96
C CYS A 642 16.33 -6.82 8.25
N ILE A 643 15.85 -7.85 8.96
CA ILE A 643 14.43 -8.06 9.29
C ILE A 643 14.30 -8.20 10.81
N LEU A 644 13.46 -7.37 11.44
CA LEU A 644 13.13 -7.41 12.87
C LEU A 644 11.76 -8.07 13.07
N GLU A 645 11.75 -9.16 13.82
CA GLU A 645 10.54 -9.86 14.24
C GLU A 645 10.44 -9.91 15.78
N TRP A 646 9.24 -10.10 16.28
CA TRP A 646 8.98 -10.38 17.69
C TRP A 646 8.00 -11.54 17.85
N GLU A 647 8.05 -12.26 18.96
CA GLU A 647 7.03 -13.22 19.36
C GLU A 647 6.93 -13.25 20.89
N SER A 648 5.76 -13.64 21.40
CA SER A 648 5.52 -13.96 22.81
C SER A 648 4.61 -15.18 22.89
N ASN A 649 4.09 -15.53 24.07
CA ASN A 649 3.11 -16.62 24.16
C ASN A 649 1.80 -16.25 23.46
N SER A 650 1.39 -14.98 23.56
CA SER A 650 0.16 -14.44 22.98
C SER A 650 0.34 -13.61 21.71
N ASN A 651 1.59 -13.29 21.34
CA ASN A 651 1.92 -12.61 20.09
C ASN A 651 2.62 -13.57 19.13
N LEU A 652 1.99 -13.82 17.98
CA LEU A 652 2.57 -14.61 16.91
C LEU A 652 3.90 -14.02 16.43
N ARG A 653 4.81 -14.88 15.98
CA ARG A 653 6.05 -14.41 15.33
C ARG A 653 5.72 -13.67 14.04
N GLN A 654 6.08 -12.41 14.01
CA GLN A 654 5.87 -11.53 12.85
C GLN A 654 6.87 -10.38 12.87
N VAL A 655 7.03 -9.72 11.72
CA VAL A 655 7.70 -8.41 11.64
C VAL A 655 7.01 -7.47 12.62
N VAL A 656 7.79 -6.74 13.43
CA VAL A 656 7.21 -5.82 14.42
C VAL A 656 6.37 -4.77 13.70
N PRO A 657 5.05 -4.68 13.96
CA PRO A 657 4.19 -3.74 13.26
C PRO A 657 4.63 -2.30 13.50
N TYR A 658 4.58 -1.45 12.48
CA TYR A 658 4.98 -0.05 12.59
C TYR A 658 4.16 0.71 13.64
N THR A 659 2.91 0.31 13.85
CA THR A 659 2.03 0.86 14.88
C THR A 659 2.52 0.60 16.29
N GLN A 660 3.41 -0.37 16.48
CA GLN A 660 4.06 -0.63 17.75
C GLN A 660 5.47 -0.06 17.83
N LEU A 661 5.88 0.71 16.83
CA LEU A 661 7.17 1.37 16.75
C LEU A 661 6.97 2.89 16.74
N TYR A 662 7.50 3.56 17.74
CA TYR A 662 7.37 5.00 17.92
C TYR A 662 8.67 5.69 17.58
N ALA A 663 8.64 6.42 16.47
CA ALA A 663 9.69 7.30 16.02
C ALA A 663 9.61 8.62 16.80
N GLU A 664 10.75 9.14 17.27
CA GLU A 664 10.79 10.51 17.77
C GLU A 664 10.60 11.48 16.58
N PRO A 665 9.77 12.54 16.69
CA PRO A 665 9.54 13.46 15.58
C PRO A 665 10.85 13.98 14.99
N ILE A 666 11.08 13.70 13.70
CA ILE A 666 12.21 14.30 13.00
C ILE A 666 11.84 15.76 12.72
N SER A 667 12.55 16.71 13.35
CA SER A 667 12.41 18.14 13.06
C SER A 667 12.77 18.39 11.59
N THR A 668 11.77 18.32 10.70
CA THR A 668 11.92 18.65 9.30
C THR A 668 11.51 20.10 9.10
N THR A 669 12.48 21.02 8.97
CA THR A 669 12.19 22.42 8.68
C THR A 669 11.71 22.57 7.23
N GLY A 670 10.39 22.50 7.04
CA GLY A 670 9.72 22.84 5.78
C GLY A 670 9.40 24.33 5.63
N LEU A 671 8.86 24.71 4.47
CA LEU A 671 8.21 26.02 4.25
C LEU A 671 6.80 26.01 4.85
N ALA A 672 6.14 24.85 4.80
CA ALA A 672 5.02 24.46 5.64
C ALA A 672 5.44 23.27 6.49
N THR A 673 4.91 23.13 7.70
CA THR A 673 5.08 21.92 8.52
C THR A 673 3.71 21.48 8.98
N VAL A 674 3.28 20.30 8.58
CA VAL A 674 2.00 19.69 8.99
C VAL A 674 2.26 18.76 10.17
N TYR A 675 1.26 18.64 11.05
CA TYR A 675 1.34 17.89 12.29
C TYR A 675 0.13 16.99 12.44
N THR A 676 0.35 15.79 13.00
CA THR A 676 -0.73 14.81 13.24
C THR A 676 -1.58 15.11 14.45
N ASP A 677 -1.13 16.04 15.30
CA ASP A 677 -1.82 16.40 16.51
C ASP A 677 -2.01 17.92 16.53
N THR A 678 -2.90 18.38 17.40
CA THR A 678 -3.12 19.81 17.63
C THR A 678 -1.89 20.48 18.26
N ASN A 679 -1.88 21.80 18.25
CA ASN A 679 -0.88 22.65 18.89
C ASN A 679 0.57 22.44 18.40
N MET A 680 0.74 22.03 17.13
CA MET A 680 2.04 21.74 16.51
C MET A 680 2.79 20.61 17.22
N ASP A 681 2.05 19.62 17.73
CA ASP A 681 2.58 18.47 18.44
C ASP A 681 2.44 17.19 17.59
N GLY A 682 2.89 16.06 18.11
CA GLY A 682 2.81 14.78 17.43
C GLY A 682 3.81 14.64 16.28
N PHE A 683 3.49 13.76 15.33
CA PHE A 683 4.33 13.53 14.16
C PHE A 683 4.25 14.74 13.23
N SER A 684 5.37 15.13 12.60
CA SER A 684 5.39 16.29 11.72
C SER A 684 6.17 16.08 10.42
N ALA A 685 5.71 16.73 9.36
CA ALA A 685 6.35 16.71 8.05
C ALA A 685 6.53 18.12 7.48
N GLY A 686 7.78 18.48 7.21
CA GLY A 686 8.18 19.71 6.55
C GLY A 686 8.04 19.62 5.03
N LEU A 687 7.13 20.39 4.47
CA LEU A 687 6.82 20.44 3.04
C LEU A 687 7.43 21.69 2.38
N ARG A 688 7.90 21.55 1.14
CA ARG A 688 8.35 22.66 0.28
C ARG A 688 7.25 23.05 -0.69
N ILE A 689 7.47 24.08 -1.52
CA ILE A 689 6.54 24.37 -2.63
C ILE A 689 6.39 23.13 -3.51
N GLY A 690 5.15 22.76 -3.77
CA GLY A 690 4.82 21.51 -4.45
C GLY A 690 3.37 21.10 -4.25
N ASN A 691 3.00 20.04 -4.96
CA ASN A 691 1.71 19.39 -4.87
C ASN A 691 1.96 18.01 -4.24
N TYR A 692 1.22 17.67 -3.19
CA TYR A 692 1.37 16.43 -2.44
C TYR A 692 0.01 15.72 -2.37
N ASN A 693 -0.16 14.67 -3.18
CA ASN A 693 -1.28 13.75 -3.10
C ASN A 693 -1.10 12.76 -1.92
N ALA A 694 -2.06 11.88 -1.66
CA ALA A 694 -2.04 10.99 -0.50
C ALA A 694 -0.81 10.07 -0.49
N GLU A 695 -0.44 9.51 -1.66
CA GLU A 695 0.77 8.68 -1.80
C GLU A 695 2.04 9.48 -1.46
N GLN A 696 2.11 10.73 -1.94
CA GLN A 696 3.25 11.60 -1.67
C GLN A 696 3.33 11.99 -0.19
N LEU A 697 2.22 12.36 0.45
CA LEU A 697 2.19 12.66 1.89
C LEU A 697 2.60 11.45 2.74
N ASN A 698 2.16 10.26 2.34
CA ASN A 698 2.52 9.01 3.00
C ASN A 698 4.05 8.75 2.94
N LYS A 699 4.73 9.15 1.86
CA LYS A 699 6.22 9.11 1.79
C LYS A 699 6.90 10.06 2.78
N TYR A 700 6.20 11.09 3.24
CA TYR A 700 6.65 11.97 4.33
C TYR A 700 6.10 11.54 5.71
N GLY A 701 5.38 10.41 5.78
CA GLY A 701 4.84 9.80 7.00
C GLY A 701 3.51 10.36 7.49
N ILE A 702 2.85 11.22 6.70
CA ILE A 702 1.50 11.74 6.99
C ILE A 702 0.48 10.86 6.25
N SER A 703 -0.42 10.20 6.98
CA SER A 703 -1.48 9.41 6.33
C SER A 703 -2.66 10.30 5.94
N SER A 704 -3.53 9.74 5.09
CA SER A 704 -4.72 10.43 4.60
C SER A 704 -5.65 10.78 5.75
N GLY A 705 -5.93 12.07 5.94
CA GLY A 705 -6.78 12.53 7.03
C GLY A 705 -6.09 12.55 8.38
N ASP A 706 -4.76 12.58 8.46
CA ASP A 706 -4.07 12.66 9.76
C ASP A 706 -3.72 14.09 10.18
N ILE A 707 -3.94 15.13 9.34
CA ILE A 707 -3.44 16.48 9.64
C ILE A 707 -4.40 17.21 10.58
N SER A 708 -3.92 17.58 11.77
CA SER A 708 -4.70 18.31 12.79
C SER A 708 -4.14 19.72 13.10
N SER A 709 -2.87 20.00 12.77
CA SER A 709 -2.32 21.37 12.85
C SER A 709 -1.23 21.66 11.81
N ILE A 710 -0.96 22.95 11.54
CA ILE A 710 -0.01 23.37 10.49
C ILE A 710 0.72 24.67 10.80
N ARG A 711 2.04 24.67 10.68
CA ARG A 711 2.92 25.84 10.75
C ARG A 711 3.30 26.30 9.34
N LEU A 712 3.27 27.61 9.07
CA LEU A 712 3.62 28.20 7.79
C LEU A 712 4.64 29.32 7.93
N LYS A 713 5.72 29.26 7.14
CA LYS A 713 6.61 30.41 6.99
C LYS A 713 5.91 31.53 6.23
N GLU A 714 6.19 32.78 6.62
CA GLU A 714 5.67 33.95 5.92
C GLU A 714 6.08 33.93 4.43
N GLY A 715 5.17 34.38 3.55
CA GLY A 715 5.33 34.32 2.11
C GLY A 715 4.84 33.01 1.48
N PHE A 716 4.39 32.04 2.26
CA PHE A 716 3.82 30.79 1.77
C PHE A 716 2.38 30.62 2.22
N LYS A 717 1.63 29.83 1.47
CA LYS A 717 0.27 29.39 1.79
C LYS A 717 0.16 27.89 1.52
N ALA A 718 -0.70 27.21 2.30
CA ALA A 718 -1.09 25.84 2.05
C ALA A 718 -2.55 25.80 1.58
N VAL A 719 -2.86 24.93 0.62
CA VAL A 719 -4.23 24.64 0.23
C VAL A 719 -4.49 23.17 0.52
N LEU A 720 -5.36 22.89 1.48
CA LEU A 720 -5.72 21.53 1.92
C LEU A 720 -6.99 21.11 1.18
N PHE A 721 -7.12 19.81 0.92
CA PHE A 721 -8.21 19.20 0.18
C PHE A 721 -8.72 17.96 0.90
N THR A 722 -10.03 17.73 0.92
CA THR A 722 -10.64 16.57 1.60
C THR A 722 -10.61 15.28 0.80
N GLU A 723 -10.21 15.35 -0.47
CA GLU A 723 -10.03 14.20 -1.35
C GLU A 723 -8.61 14.19 -1.94
N ASP A 724 -8.24 13.05 -2.51
CA ASP A 724 -6.95 12.90 -3.18
C ASP A 724 -6.91 13.65 -4.53
N ASP A 725 -5.71 13.83 -5.08
CA ASP A 725 -5.48 14.53 -6.35
C ASP A 725 -6.13 15.93 -6.42
N PHE A 726 -6.24 16.57 -5.25
CA PHE A 726 -6.65 17.96 -5.06
C PHE A 726 -8.11 18.26 -5.45
N SER A 727 -9.02 17.31 -5.21
CA SER A 727 -10.47 17.48 -5.34
C SER A 727 -11.18 17.66 -3.98
N GLY A 728 -12.51 17.66 -3.98
CA GLY A 728 -13.32 17.86 -2.78
C GLY A 728 -13.36 19.30 -2.26
N ASP A 729 -13.74 19.44 -0.99
CA ASP A 729 -13.70 20.70 -0.28
C ASP A 729 -12.26 21.16 -0.10
N SER A 730 -12.03 22.48 -0.10
CA SER A 730 -10.68 23.04 0.05
C SER A 730 -10.64 24.27 0.94
N ILE A 731 -9.52 24.42 1.65
CA ILE A 731 -9.23 25.59 2.50
C ILE A 731 -7.83 26.10 2.24
N THR A 732 -7.69 27.44 2.19
CA THR A 732 -6.39 28.11 2.05
C THR A 732 -5.93 28.65 3.39
N ILE A 733 -4.78 28.17 3.86
CA ILE A 733 -4.13 28.55 5.11
C ILE A 733 -2.95 29.45 4.79
N THR A 734 -2.86 30.61 5.45
CA THR A 734 -1.85 31.65 5.18
C THR A 734 -0.99 32.02 6.39
N SER A 735 -1.27 31.40 7.54
CA SER A 735 -0.55 31.57 8.81
C SER A 735 -0.61 30.27 9.61
N ASP A 736 0.10 30.21 10.71
CA ASP A 736 0.02 29.09 11.65
C ASP A 736 -1.43 28.85 12.10
N VAL A 737 -1.84 27.58 12.11
CA VAL A 737 -3.13 27.12 12.63
C VAL A 737 -2.86 26.00 13.64
N PRO A 738 -2.95 26.30 14.95
CA PRO A 738 -2.70 25.30 15.99
C PRO A 738 -3.80 24.23 16.08
N GLU A 739 -5.02 24.51 15.61
CA GLU A 739 -6.14 23.56 15.69
C GLU A 739 -6.98 23.68 14.41
N LEU A 740 -6.92 22.69 13.52
CA LEU A 740 -7.72 22.68 12.29
C LEU A 740 -9.22 22.53 12.55
N SER A 741 -9.60 21.91 13.68
CA SER A 741 -10.97 21.89 14.20
C SER A 741 -11.60 23.29 14.38
N SER A 742 -10.78 24.35 14.48
CA SER A 742 -11.28 25.74 14.53
C SER A 742 -11.78 26.28 13.18
N LEU A 743 -11.56 25.54 12.08
CA LEU A 743 -11.92 25.93 10.72
C LEU A 743 -13.07 25.04 10.22
N LEU A 744 -14.19 25.67 9.83
CA LEU A 744 -15.37 24.95 9.32
C LEU A 744 -15.26 24.66 7.81
N MET A 745 -15.83 23.53 7.40
CA MET A 745 -16.00 23.13 6.01
C MET A 745 -17.18 23.84 5.34
N SER A 746 -17.42 23.55 4.06
CA SER A 746 -18.45 24.23 3.26
C SER A 746 -19.89 24.00 3.76
N ASP A 747 -20.11 22.89 4.47
CA ASP A 747 -21.39 22.52 5.09
C ASP A 747 -21.71 23.32 6.38
N ASN A 748 -20.74 24.10 6.91
CA ASN A 748 -20.81 24.84 8.18
C ASN A 748 -21.14 23.98 9.42
N VAL A 749 -20.93 22.67 9.34
CA VAL A 749 -21.17 21.71 10.44
C VAL A 749 -19.90 20.91 10.73
N SER A 750 -19.23 20.44 9.68
CA SER A 750 -17.98 19.68 9.78
C SER A 750 -16.79 20.64 9.92
N ASP A 751 -15.76 20.21 10.65
CA ASP A 751 -14.49 20.92 10.77
C ASP A 751 -13.38 20.28 9.92
N TRP A 752 -12.21 20.91 9.88
CA TRP A 752 -11.06 20.47 9.09
C TRP A 752 -10.13 19.47 9.80
N ASP A 753 -10.41 19.09 11.04
CA ASP A 753 -9.57 18.18 11.81
C ASP A 753 -9.60 16.78 11.19
N ASP A 754 -8.43 16.24 10.91
CA ASP A 754 -8.27 14.90 10.35
C ASP A 754 -9.03 14.69 9.02
N LYS A 755 -9.21 15.79 8.23
CA LYS A 755 -9.93 15.75 6.94
C LYS A 755 -9.03 15.89 5.72
N ALA A 756 -7.82 16.41 5.87
CA ALA A 756 -6.97 16.70 4.72
C ALA A 756 -6.32 15.43 4.16
N VAL A 757 -6.62 15.13 2.89
CA VAL A 757 -6.11 13.97 2.15
C VAL A 757 -5.00 14.36 1.18
N SER A 758 -5.08 15.55 0.58
CA SER A 758 -4.03 16.11 -0.28
C SER A 758 -3.77 17.60 0.00
N ILE A 759 -2.57 18.09 -0.33
CA ILE A 759 -2.15 19.46 0.00
C ILE A 759 -1.27 20.10 -1.10
N LYS A 760 -1.48 21.40 -1.36
CA LYS A 760 -0.60 22.21 -2.23
C LYS A 760 0.09 23.29 -1.41
N ILE A 761 1.41 23.36 -1.49
CA ILE A 761 2.20 24.45 -0.91
C ILE A 761 2.57 25.43 -2.01
N LYS A 762 2.18 26.70 -1.84
CA LYS A 762 2.33 27.75 -2.84
C LYS A 762 2.94 29.01 -2.23
N ALA A 763 3.43 29.89 -3.10
CA ALA A 763 3.78 31.26 -2.72
C ALA A 763 2.53 32.08 -2.37
N ASN A 764 2.73 33.07 -1.51
CA ASN A 764 1.73 34.01 -1.03
C ASN A 764 2.30 35.45 -1.03
N GLY A 765 2.69 35.93 -2.21
CA GLY A 765 3.21 37.28 -2.42
C GLY A 765 2.21 38.23 -3.08
N ASP A 766 2.54 39.52 -3.12
CA ASP A 766 1.81 40.55 -3.86
C ASP A 766 2.05 40.37 -5.36
N PRO A 767 1.02 40.10 -6.19
CA PRO A 767 1.19 39.93 -7.64
C PRO A 767 1.24 41.25 -8.42
N ASN A 768 1.05 42.40 -7.77
CA ASN A 768 0.81 43.68 -8.45
C ASN A 768 2.07 44.54 -8.65
N ILE A 769 3.26 44.01 -8.40
CA ILE A 769 4.52 44.71 -8.69
C ILE A 769 4.84 44.58 -10.18
N SER A 770 4.99 45.70 -10.87
CA SER A 770 5.36 45.74 -12.29
C SER A 770 6.23 46.96 -12.60
N GLY A 771 7.21 46.77 -13.47
CA GLY A 771 8.12 47.82 -13.94
C GLY A 771 9.53 47.75 -13.33
N ALA A 772 10.23 48.86 -13.45
CA ALA A 772 11.63 49.01 -13.04
C ALA A 772 11.77 49.98 -11.88
N PHE A 773 12.45 49.54 -10.81
CA PHE A 773 12.52 50.25 -9.55
C PHE A 773 13.96 50.49 -9.10
N HIS A 774 14.14 51.56 -8.34
CA HIS A 774 15.21 51.67 -7.37
C HIS A 774 14.76 51.01 -6.07
N LEU A 775 15.53 50.06 -5.55
CA LEU A 775 15.23 49.39 -4.27
C LEU A 775 15.99 50.10 -3.16
N ARG A 776 15.32 50.94 -2.37
CA ARG A 776 15.93 51.62 -1.22
C ARG A 776 15.76 50.78 0.05
N ASN A 777 16.86 50.41 0.69
CA ASN A 777 16.82 49.69 1.95
C ASN A 777 16.23 50.56 3.07
N LYS A 778 15.31 50.00 3.86
CA LYS A 778 14.59 50.72 4.92
C LYS A 778 15.49 51.15 6.07
N LYS A 779 16.50 50.35 6.43
CA LYS A 779 17.40 50.64 7.55
C LYS A 779 18.44 51.70 7.18
N SER A 780 19.12 51.51 6.05
CA SER A 780 20.29 52.32 5.68
C SER A 780 19.94 53.54 4.82
N ASN A 781 18.80 53.54 4.13
CA ASN A 781 18.44 54.48 3.06
C ASN A 781 19.33 54.43 1.81
N TYR A 782 20.23 53.44 1.70
CA TYR A 782 21.00 53.18 0.49
C TYR A 782 20.22 52.28 -0.48
N TYR A 783 20.66 52.24 -1.72
CA TYR A 783 19.98 51.58 -2.83
C TYR A 783 20.70 50.31 -3.23
N MET A 784 19.95 49.26 -3.58
CA MET A 784 20.53 48.05 -4.15
C MET A 784 21.35 48.41 -5.39
N ASP A 785 22.56 47.86 -5.48
CA ASP A 785 23.59 48.26 -6.43
C ASP A 785 24.41 47.04 -6.85
N VAL A 786 24.59 46.85 -8.15
CA VAL A 786 25.57 45.86 -8.64
C VAL A 786 26.97 46.46 -8.55
N TRP A 787 27.86 45.79 -7.81
CA TRP A 787 29.23 46.23 -7.60
C TRP A 787 29.97 46.41 -8.94
N GLY A 788 30.73 47.50 -9.06
CA GLY A 788 31.45 47.85 -10.29
C GLY A 788 30.68 48.76 -11.28
N GLY A 789 29.43 49.10 -11.00
CA GLY A 789 28.69 50.11 -11.77
C GLY A 789 28.11 49.60 -13.11
N GLU A 790 27.74 50.52 -14.00
CA GLU A 790 27.08 50.23 -15.29
C GLU A 790 27.90 49.40 -16.30
N TYR A 791 29.20 49.20 -16.02
CA TYR A 791 30.10 48.38 -16.83
C TYR A 791 30.22 46.93 -16.33
N SER A 792 29.63 46.61 -15.18
CA SER A 792 29.78 45.32 -14.52
C SER A 792 28.89 44.25 -15.14
N THR A 793 29.45 43.46 -16.06
CA THR A 793 28.72 42.39 -16.77
C THR A 793 29.24 40.99 -16.46
N ASP A 794 30.09 40.84 -15.45
CA ASP A 794 30.62 39.55 -15.03
C ASP A 794 29.59 38.76 -14.20
N TYR A 795 29.53 37.44 -14.46
CA TYR A 795 28.83 36.51 -13.57
C TYR A 795 29.48 36.51 -12.18
N ASN A 796 28.70 36.22 -11.14
CA ASN A 796 29.15 36.21 -9.74
C ASN A 796 29.42 37.59 -9.13
N THR A 797 29.13 38.67 -9.84
CA THR A 797 29.37 40.00 -9.26
C THR A 797 28.40 40.26 -8.11
N THR A 798 28.93 40.51 -6.93
CA THR A 798 28.17 40.76 -5.71
C THR A 798 27.21 41.93 -5.84
N ILE A 799 26.03 41.79 -5.24
CA ILE A 799 25.08 42.88 -5.05
C ILE A 799 25.35 43.50 -3.68
N GLN A 800 25.44 44.82 -3.65
CA GLN A 800 25.69 45.61 -2.46
C GLN A 800 24.61 46.70 -2.33
N GLN A 801 24.74 47.56 -1.33
CA GLN A 801 24.01 48.84 -1.27
C GLN A 801 24.94 50.03 -1.51
N TYR A 802 24.46 51.08 -2.18
CA TYR A 802 25.23 52.30 -2.47
C TYR A 802 24.34 53.56 -2.49
N GLU A 803 24.94 54.76 -2.56
CA GLU A 803 24.19 56.01 -2.77
C GLU A 803 23.50 56.04 -4.14
N LEU A 804 22.38 56.77 -4.27
CA LEU A 804 21.64 56.86 -5.54
C LEU A 804 22.43 57.66 -6.58
N LEU A 805 22.86 56.99 -7.65
CA LEU A 805 23.58 57.59 -8.77
C LEU A 805 22.71 57.76 -10.03
N ASN A 806 21.45 57.32 -10.01
CA ASN A 806 20.55 57.28 -11.17
C ASN A 806 21.15 56.53 -12.38
N LYS A 807 21.92 55.46 -12.10
CA LYS A 807 22.57 54.61 -13.11
C LYS A 807 21.80 53.31 -13.30
N THR A 808 21.93 52.69 -14.48
CA THR A 808 21.20 51.47 -14.85
C THR A 808 21.62 50.23 -14.06
N ASN A 809 22.74 50.27 -13.32
CA ASN A 809 23.14 49.22 -12.38
C ASN A 809 22.41 49.27 -11.03
N GLN A 810 21.64 50.33 -10.78
CA GLN A 810 20.78 50.50 -9.60
C GLN A 810 19.28 50.41 -9.95
N VAL A 811 18.96 50.02 -11.18
CA VAL A 811 17.59 49.87 -11.67
C VAL A 811 17.32 48.38 -11.87
N PHE A 812 16.29 47.88 -11.20
CA PHE A 812 15.92 46.46 -11.23
C PHE A 812 14.52 46.27 -11.78
N ASN A 813 14.41 45.42 -12.80
CA ASN A 813 13.16 45.01 -13.43
C ASN A 813 12.59 43.79 -12.71
N PHE A 814 11.28 43.80 -12.44
CA PHE A 814 10.56 42.70 -11.82
C PHE A 814 9.76 41.93 -12.86
N PHE A 815 10.03 40.63 -13.00
CA PHE A 815 9.29 39.73 -13.87
C PHE A 815 8.44 38.79 -13.03
N HIS A 816 7.12 38.98 -13.08
CA HIS A 816 6.17 38.14 -12.34
C HIS A 816 6.07 36.75 -12.97
N LEU A 817 6.13 35.72 -12.14
CA LEU A 817 5.99 34.31 -12.53
C LEU A 817 4.66 33.69 -12.09
N GLY A 818 3.79 34.44 -11.39
CA GLY A 818 2.58 33.93 -10.75
C GLY A 818 2.68 33.88 -9.22
N ASP A 819 1.54 33.91 -8.52
CA ASP A 819 1.42 33.83 -7.04
C ASP A 819 2.32 34.80 -6.22
N GLY A 820 2.74 35.91 -6.85
CA GLY A 820 3.60 36.93 -6.23
C GLY A 820 5.09 36.55 -6.21
N VAL A 821 5.49 35.57 -7.03
CA VAL A 821 6.89 35.20 -7.27
C VAL A 821 7.47 36.04 -8.40
N TYR A 822 8.70 36.51 -8.21
CA TYR A 822 9.40 37.38 -9.14
C TYR A 822 10.82 36.89 -9.43
N LYS A 823 11.25 37.10 -10.68
CA LYS A 823 12.66 37.27 -11.03
C LYS A 823 12.99 38.75 -10.98
N ILE A 824 14.10 39.11 -10.34
CA ILE A 824 14.56 40.49 -10.19
C ILE A 824 15.83 40.65 -11.01
N MET A 825 15.86 41.58 -11.97
CA MET A 825 16.94 41.68 -12.95
C MET A 825 17.57 43.07 -12.97
N ALA A 826 18.90 43.15 -12.90
CA ALA A 826 19.61 44.40 -13.07
C ALA A 826 19.55 44.88 -14.54
N ARG A 827 19.12 46.13 -14.76
CA ARG A 827 18.82 46.64 -16.10
C ARG A 827 20.03 46.73 -17.02
N HIS A 828 21.20 47.12 -16.49
CA HIS A 828 22.44 47.25 -17.28
C HIS A 828 22.98 45.91 -17.82
N SER A 829 23.14 44.91 -16.94
CA SER A 829 23.76 43.62 -17.24
C SER A 829 22.79 42.59 -17.79
N LYS A 830 21.48 42.81 -17.60
CA LYS A 830 20.40 41.85 -17.94
C LYS A 830 20.55 40.52 -17.18
N MET A 831 21.17 40.56 -16.00
CA MET A 831 21.38 39.42 -15.11
C MET A 831 20.45 39.47 -13.91
N LEU A 832 20.09 38.29 -13.40
CA LEU A 832 19.19 38.13 -12.26
C LEU A 832 19.94 38.26 -10.93
N VAL A 833 19.26 38.84 -9.95
CA VAL A 833 19.55 38.66 -8.53
C VAL A 833 19.49 37.16 -8.23
N SER A 834 20.56 36.60 -7.67
CA SER A 834 20.68 35.17 -7.42
C SER A 834 21.42 34.88 -6.12
N VAL A 835 20.95 33.86 -5.39
CA VAL A 835 21.61 33.36 -4.18
C VAL A 835 22.70 32.36 -4.56
N GLU A 836 23.92 32.57 -4.05
CA GLU A 836 25.05 31.69 -4.33
C GLU A 836 24.78 30.24 -3.89
N LYS A 837 25.07 29.28 -4.77
CA LYS A 837 25.01 27.81 -4.53
C LYS A 837 23.67 27.26 -4.02
N THR A 838 22.56 27.97 -4.21
CA THR A 838 21.25 27.52 -3.71
C THR A 838 21.29 27.28 -2.19
N SER A 839 21.98 28.17 -1.48
CA SER A 839 22.25 28.03 -0.04
C SER A 839 21.01 28.20 0.84
N MET A 840 21.01 27.51 1.98
CA MET A 840 20.09 27.72 3.12
C MET A 840 20.80 28.31 4.34
N GLU A 841 22.08 28.68 4.19
CA GLU A 841 22.92 29.20 5.26
C GLU A 841 22.69 30.69 5.49
N GLU A 842 22.82 31.11 6.75
CA GLU A 842 22.88 32.53 7.12
C GLU A 842 24.04 33.24 6.41
N ASN A 843 23.78 34.47 5.96
CA ASN A 843 24.73 35.34 5.27
C ASN A 843 25.19 34.82 3.90
N ALA A 844 24.47 33.87 3.28
CA ALA A 844 24.76 33.46 1.91
C ALA A 844 24.73 34.67 0.95
N ASN A 845 25.74 34.76 0.09
CA ASN A 845 25.92 35.93 -0.77
C ASN A 845 24.82 36.04 -1.83
N VAL A 846 24.42 37.27 -2.14
CA VAL A 846 23.54 37.59 -3.27
C VAL A 846 24.38 38.28 -4.35
N HIS A 847 24.35 37.72 -5.56
CA HIS A 847 25.10 38.22 -6.71
C HIS A 847 24.21 38.38 -7.93
N GLN A 848 24.76 38.94 -9.02
CA GLN A 848 24.14 38.84 -10.33
C GLN A 848 24.59 37.56 -11.06
N TRP A 849 23.66 36.90 -11.74
CA TRP A 849 23.94 35.71 -12.54
C TRP A 849 23.01 35.60 -13.76
N LYS A 850 23.41 34.80 -14.76
CA LYS A 850 22.53 34.50 -15.90
C LYS A 850 21.28 33.73 -15.47
N ASP A 851 20.18 33.93 -16.18
CA ASP A 851 18.93 33.20 -15.92
C ASP A 851 19.12 31.70 -16.20
N HIS A 852 18.82 30.89 -15.18
CA HIS A 852 18.82 29.44 -15.20
C HIS A 852 17.46 28.84 -14.84
N ASN A 853 16.46 29.71 -14.61
CA ASN A 853 15.14 29.35 -14.12
C ASN A 853 15.15 28.50 -12.82
N SER A 854 16.18 28.65 -12.00
CA SER A 854 16.36 27.89 -10.76
C SER A 854 15.72 28.61 -9.56
N LEU A 855 15.33 27.85 -8.52
CA LEU A 855 14.61 28.40 -7.36
C LEU A 855 15.42 29.44 -6.56
N ASN A 856 16.76 29.41 -6.65
CA ASN A 856 17.64 30.42 -6.04
C ASN A 856 17.66 31.78 -6.78
N GLN A 857 16.88 31.92 -7.86
CA GLN A 857 16.68 33.15 -8.64
C GLN A 857 15.23 33.67 -8.56
N GLN A 858 14.42 33.08 -7.68
CA GLN A 858 13.00 33.37 -7.55
C GLN A 858 12.68 33.85 -6.14
N PHE A 859 11.99 34.98 -6.04
CA PHE A 859 11.70 35.65 -4.78
C PHE A 859 10.23 36.03 -4.68
N ILE A 860 9.63 35.77 -3.53
CA ILE A 860 8.25 36.15 -3.19
C ILE A 860 8.31 37.57 -2.64
N ALA A 861 7.54 38.49 -3.22
CA ALA A 861 7.43 39.84 -2.70
C ALA A 861 6.30 39.91 -1.66
N VAL A 862 6.64 40.14 -0.40
CA VAL A 862 5.67 40.24 0.71
C VAL A 862 5.62 41.67 1.23
N PRO A 863 4.45 42.33 1.21
CA PRO A 863 4.34 43.70 1.72
C PRO A 863 4.51 43.75 3.24
N ALA A 864 5.19 44.78 3.72
CA ALA A 864 5.27 45.15 5.14
C ALA A 864 4.28 46.29 5.46
N SER A 865 4.18 46.67 6.73
CA SER A 865 3.16 47.61 7.24
C SER A 865 3.28 49.08 6.76
N ASP A 866 4.29 49.42 5.97
CA ASP A 866 4.66 50.80 5.62
C ASP A 866 5.05 50.98 4.14
N ASP A 867 4.39 50.29 3.22
CA ASP A 867 4.66 50.32 1.77
C ASP A 867 6.08 49.81 1.37
N SER A 868 6.81 49.20 2.30
CA SER A 868 8.06 48.46 2.01
C SER A 868 7.78 46.98 1.75
N TYR A 869 8.73 46.29 1.10
CA TYR A 869 8.62 44.88 0.74
C TYR A 869 9.78 44.06 1.32
N LYS A 870 9.48 42.81 1.68
CA LYS A 870 10.46 41.75 1.91
C LYS A 870 10.51 40.87 0.67
N PHE A 871 11.72 40.50 0.23
CA PHE A 871 11.93 39.55 -0.86
C PHE A 871 12.36 38.21 -0.27
N ILE A 872 11.46 37.25 -0.24
CA ILE A 872 11.63 35.95 0.40
C ILE A 872 12.03 34.91 -0.65
N SER A 873 13.13 34.19 -0.45
CA SER A 873 13.53 33.11 -1.37
C SER A 873 12.49 32.00 -1.41
N VAL A 874 12.07 31.62 -2.62
CA VAL A 874 11.17 30.46 -2.86
C VAL A 874 11.82 29.15 -2.39
N TYR A 875 13.15 29.08 -2.35
CA TYR A 875 13.88 27.87 -1.95
C TYR A 875 14.03 27.72 -0.44
N SER A 876 14.53 28.75 0.27
CA SER A 876 14.89 28.65 1.69
C SER A 876 13.88 29.29 2.65
N GLY A 877 13.02 30.18 2.16
CA GLY A 877 12.17 31.03 2.99
C GLY A 877 12.91 32.15 3.73
N MET A 878 14.19 32.38 3.40
CA MET A 878 15.01 33.47 3.94
C MET A 878 14.79 34.76 3.14
N ILE A 879 15.15 35.91 3.69
CA ILE A 879 14.94 37.21 3.03
C ILE A 879 16.23 37.82 2.49
N ILE A 880 16.11 38.60 1.42
CA ILE A 880 17.18 39.48 0.93
C ILE A 880 17.39 40.62 1.92
N ASN A 881 18.58 40.66 2.52
CA ASN A 881 18.95 41.52 3.64
C ASN A 881 20.29 42.24 3.39
N VAL A 882 20.50 43.41 4.00
CA VAL A 882 21.82 44.07 4.02
C VAL A 882 22.61 43.72 5.27
N ALA A 883 23.87 43.31 5.10
CA ALA A 883 24.72 42.81 6.20
C ALA A 883 24.96 43.85 7.31
N ASN A 884 25.01 45.13 6.94
CA ASN A 884 25.19 46.27 7.85
C ASN A 884 24.67 47.56 7.20
N SER A 885 24.62 48.65 7.95
CA SER A 885 24.10 49.95 7.48
C SER A 885 25.13 50.84 6.77
N ASN A 886 26.33 50.35 6.48
CA ASN A 886 27.37 51.15 5.82
C ASN A 886 27.10 51.25 4.31
N ILE A 887 27.59 52.33 3.69
CA ILE A 887 27.75 52.37 2.23
C ILE A 887 28.63 51.17 1.80
N GLU A 888 28.33 50.54 0.67
CA GLU A 888 28.95 49.29 0.19
C GLU A 888 28.68 48.06 1.07
N GLY A 889 27.66 48.12 1.95
CA GLY A 889 27.20 46.95 2.70
C GLY A 889 26.72 45.83 1.77
N ASN A 890 27.15 44.59 2.05
CA ASN A 890 26.79 43.42 1.24
C ASN A 890 25.28 43.11 1.30
N VAL A 891 24.69 42.71 0.17
CA VAL A 891 23.35 42.11 0.13
C VAL A 891 23.49 40.59 0.22
N GLN A 892 22.75 39.98 1.15
CA GLN A 892 22.90 38.58 1.55
C GLN A 892 21.57 37.99 2.02
N MET A 893 21.52 36.67 2.20
CA MET A 893 20.35 35.97 2.74
C MET A 893 20.41 35.88 4.26
N ASN A 894 19.31 36.18 4.94
CA ASN A 894 19.18 35.99 6.39
C ASN A 894 17.78 35.47 6.79
N SER A 895 17.68 34.81 7.94
CA SER A 895 16.39 34.42 8.52
C SER A 895 15.46 35.62 8.66
N ASN A 896 14.16 35.38 8.44
CA ASN A 896 13.14 36.41 8.58
C ASN A 896 12.73 36.56 10.05
N ASN A 897 13.21 37.60 10.71
CA ASN A 897 12.75 38.00 12.05
C ASN A 897 12.08 39.38 12.03
N ASN A 898 11.59 39.81 10.86
CA ASN A 898 11.03 41.14 10.61
C ASN A 898 12.01 42.30 10.87
N GLN A 899 13.31 42.07 10.64
CA GLN A 899 14.33 43.10 10.67
C GLN A 899 14.17 44.15 9.56
N GLN A 900 14.56 45.40 9.83
CA GLN A 900 14.47 46.50 8.86
C GLN A 900 15.51 46.38 7.74
N GLU A 901 16.63 45.72 8.01
CA GLU A 901 17.71 45.43 7.07
C GLU A 901 17.25 44.56 5.89
N GLY A 902 16.15 43.82 6.04
CA GLY A 902 15.54 43.00 4.99
C GLY A 902 14.32 43.62 4.30
N MET A 903 14.04 44.90 4.54
CA MET A 903 12.89 45.61 3.97
C MET A 903 13.34 46.67 2.96
N TRP A 904 12.63 46.74 1.84
CA TRP A 904 13.01 47.57 0.68
C TRP A 904 11.82 48.39 0.19
N TYR A 905 12.00 49.70 0.04
CA TYR A 905 11.05 50.56 -0.67
C TYR A 905 11.27 50.46 -2.18
N LEU A 906 10.18 50.33 -2.93
CA LEU A 906 10.19 50.32 -4.39
C LEU A 906 9.93 51.72 -4.93
N GLU A 907 10.99 52.42 -5.34
CA GLU A 907 10.90 53.77 -5.89
C GLU A 907 10.87 53.70 -7.42
N THR A 908 9.79 54.24 -8.02
CA THR A 908 9.56 54.18 -9.46
C THR A 908 10.61 54.99 -10.23
N THR A 909 11.11 54.43 -11.31
CA THR A 909 11.93 55.17 -12.30
C THR A 909 11.02 55.85 -13.33
N LEU A 910 11.55 56.76 -14.17
CA LEU A 910 10.80 57.36 -15.30
C LEU A 910 10.26 56.25 -16.21
N ASN A 911 9.01 55.88 -15.98
CA ASN A 911 8.31 54.76 -16.59
C ASN A 911 7.59 55.28 -17.85
N LEU A 912 8.07 54.90 -19.04
CA LEU A 912 7.33 55.11 -20.30
C LEU A 912 6.32 53.97 -20.47
N GLU A 913 5.43 53.81 -19.49
CA GLU A 913 4.36 52.81 -19.49
C GLU A 913 3.05 53.41 -19.99
N GLY A 914 2.43 52.75 -20.96
CA GLY A 914 1.08 53.06 -21.43
C GLY A 914 0.00 52.57 -20.47
N THR A 915 -1.26 52.85 -20.80
CA THR A 915 -2.45 52.45 -20.02
C THR A 915 -3.29 51.42 -20.77
N GLY A 916 -2.64 50.59 -21.57
CA GLY A 916 -3.27 49.56 -22.39
C GLY A 916 -4.10 48.57 -21.59
N ASN A 917 -5.16 48.08 -22.21
CA ASN A 917 -6.08 47.08 -21.65
C ASN A 917 -5.97 45.71 -22.35
N GLY A 918 -5.17 45.57 -23.39
CA GLY A 918 -5.02 44.35 -24.20
C GLY A 918 -5.49 44.54 -25.64
N LEU A 919 -5.61 43.44 -26.39
CA LEU A 919 -6.14 43.43 -27.77
C LEU A 919 -7.48 42.71 -27.83
N LYS A 920 -8.34 43.13 -28.77
CA LYS A 920 -9.58 42.42 -29.06
C LYS A 920 -9.28 41.13 -29.83
N GLY A 921 -9.47 39.98 -29.21
CA GLY A 921 -9.32 38.65 -29.80
C GLY A 921 -10.66 38.07 -30.26
N GLU A 922 -10.75 37.69 -31.53
CA GLU A 922 -11.89 37.00 -32.15
C GLU A 922 -11.53 35.53 -32.41
N TYR A 923 -12.32 34.59 -31.88
CA TYR A 923 -12.03 33.15 -31.90
C TYR A 923 -12.97 32.38 -32.84
N TYR A 924 -12.44 31.45 -33.63
CA TYR A 924 -13.13 30.77 -34.73
C TYR A 924 -12.85 29.26 -34.77
N ASN A 925 -13.82 28.42 -35.13
CA ASN A 925 -13.61 26.98 -35.41
C ASN A 925 -13.32 26.70 -36.88
N SER A 926 -12.23 27.26 -37.40
CA SER A 926 -11.59 26.83 -38.64
C SER A 926 -10.27 27.55 -38.80
N LYS A 927 -9.37 27.07 -39.66
CA LYS A 927 -8.11 27.75 -40.00
C LYS A 927 -8.26 29.03 -40.84
N ASN A 928 -9.46 29.33 -41.32
CA ASN A 928 -9.70 30.42 -42.27
C ASN A 928 -10.67 31.48 -41.72
N PHE A 929 -10.76 31.62 -40.39
CA PHE A 929 -11.65 32.59 -39.71
C PHE A 929 -13.15 32.41 -40.02
N SER A 930 -13.57 31.20 -40.38
CA SER A 930 -14.97 30.78 -40.45
C SER A 930 -15.44 30.21 -39.11
N PHE A 931 -16.75 30.27 -38.85
CA PHE A 931 -17.38 29.76 -37.62
C PHE A 931 -16.92 30.49 -36.34
N PHE A 932 -17.17 31.80 -36.29
CA PHE A 932 -16.98 32.62 -35.09
C PHE A 932 -17.65 32.00 -33.85
N LYS A 933 -16.96 32.02 -32.71
CA LYS A 933 -17.43 31.50 -31.43
C LYS A 933 -17.69 32.60 -30.43
N TYR A 934 -16.65 33.36 -30.09
CA TYR A 934 -16.73 34.47 -29.17
C TYR A 934 -15.58 35.45 -29.40
N GLU A 935 -15.68 36.61 -28.75
CA GLU A 935 -14.61 37.60 -28.68
C GLU A 935 -14.34 37.97 -27.21
N ARG A 936 -13.09 38.33 -26.90
CA ARG A 936 -12.71 38.89 -25.59
C ARG A 936 -11.53 39.86 -25.74
N ILE A 937 -11.22 40.57 -24.66
CA ILE A 937 -9.97 41.35 -24.58
C ILE A 937 -8.90 40.46 -23.96
N ASP A 938 -7.87 40.16 -24.73
CA ASP A 938 -6.71 39.44 -24.24
C ASP A 938 -5.65 40.43 -23.77
N PRO A 939 -5.25 40.40 -22.48
CA PRO A 939 -4.27 41.33 -21.92
C PRO A 939 -2.94 41.32 -22.70
N GLN A 940 -2.54 40.17 -23.21
CA GLN A 940 -1.32 39.95 -23.97
C GLN A 940 -1.54 38.81 -24.98
N ILE A 941 -0.64 38.70 -25.97
CA ILE A 941 -0.56 37.50 -26.82
C ILE A 941 0.59 36.63 -26.29
N ASN A 942 0.26 35.78 -25.32
CA ASN A 942 1.18 34.84 -24.68
C ASN A 942 0.41 33.62 -24.17
N PHE A 943 0.06 32.72 -25.09
CA PHE A 943 -0.80 31.58 -24.82
C PHE A 943 -0.07 30.27 -25.07
N ASN A 944 -0.22 29.33 -24.15
CA ASN A 944 0.12 27.92 -24.35
C ASN A 944 -1.06 27.10 -23.85
N TRP A 945 -1.83 26.56 -24.80
CA TRP A 945 -2.98 25.72 -24.52
C TRP A 945 -2.63 24.24 -24.50
N GLY A 946 -1.39 23.85 -24.85
CA GLY A 946 -1.00 22.45 -24.96
C GLY A 946 -1.96 21.69 -25.86
N GLU A 947 -2.41 20.51 -25.45
CA GLU A 947 -3.42 19.72 -26.17
C GLU A 947 -4.87 20.09 -25.78
N SER A 948 -5.09 21.28 -25.21
CA SER A 948 -6.41 21.78 -24.77
C SER A 948 -6.93 22.93 -25.66
N THR A 949 -8.19 23.32 -25.47
CA THR A 949 -8.84 24.42 -26.21
C THR A 949 -8.64 25.79 -25.54
N PRO A 950 -8.61 26.91 -26.29
CA PRO A 950 -8.57 28.26 -25.70
C PRO A 950 -9.69 28.59 -24.71
N ASP A 951 -10.89 28.08 -24.98
CA ASP A 951 -12.05 28.00 -24.08
C ASP A 951 -13.19 27.26 -24.82
N TYR A 952 -14.17 26.70 -24.11
CA TYR A 952 -15.40 26.23 -24.74
C TYR A 952 -16.21 27.45 -25.24
N PRO A 953 -16.73 27.48 -26.49
CA PRO A 953 -16.93 26.37 -27.43
C PRO A 953 -15.94 26.30 -28.62
N VAL A 954 -14.68 26.72 -28.43
CA VAL A 954 -13.62 26.54 -29.44
C VAL A 954 -13.17 25.07 -29.44
N SER A 955 -12.91 24.49 -30.62
CA SER A 955 -12.40 23.12 -30.72
C SER A 955 -10.94 23.02 -30.27
N ILE A 956 -10.52 21.84 -29.81
CA ILE A 956 -9.12 21.57 -29.43
C ILE A 956 -8.19 21.78 -30.63
N ASP A 957 -8.54 21.20 -31.77
CA ASP A 957 -7.82 21.35 -33.04
C ASP A 957 -8.60 22.21 -34.05
N ASN A 958 -7.95 22.60 -35.14
CA ASN A 958 -8.56 23.29 -36.29
C ASN A 958 -9.31 24.58 -35.94
N PHE A 959 -8.69 25.44 -35.12
CA PHE A 959 -9.23 26.75 -34.77
C PHE A 959 -8.32 27.89 -35.26
N SER A 960 -8.83 29.12 -35.25
CA SER A 960 -8.03 30.31 -35.56
C SER A 960 -8.43 31.48 -34.67
N VAL A 961 -7.49 32.41 -34.47
CA VAL A 961 -7.71 33.61 -33.66
C VAL A 961 -7.19 34.84 -34.40
N ARG A 962 -7.95 35.94 -34.34
CA ARG A 962 -7.54 37.24 -34.85
C ARG A 962 -7.55 38.26 -33.72
N TRP A 963 -6.39 38.85 -33.42
CA TRP A 963 -6.26 39.97 -32.48
C TRP A 963 -6.16 41.29 -33.24
N THR A 964 -6.94 42.29 -32.83
CA THR A 964 -6.90 43.65 -33.38
C THR A 964 -6.87 44.70 -32.27
N GLY A 965 -6.23 45.84 -32.56
CA GLY A 965 -6.16 46.96 -31.64
C GLY A 965 -5.02 47.91 -32.00
N TYR A 966 -4.35 48.44 -30.97
CA TYR A 966 -3.21 49.34 -31.11
C TYR A 966 -2.06 48.94 -30.19
N ILE A 967 -0.85 49.24 -30.63
CA ILE A 967 0.39 49.13 -29.86
C ILE A 967 1.01 50.51 -29.65
N GLU A 968 1.55 50.77 -28.47
CA GLU A 968 2.26 52.01 -28.11
C GLU A 968 3.71 51.64 -27.72
N PRO A 969 4.75 52.10 -28.43
CA PRO A 969 6.13 51.77 -28.09
C PRO A 969 6.65 52.64 -26.97
N ARG A 970 7.47 52.08 -26.07
CA ARG A 970 8.08 52.86 -24.98
C ARG A 970 9.12 53.87 -25.46
N TYR A 971 9.82 53.58 -26.57
CA TYR A 971 10.97 54.34 -27.04
C TYR A 971 10.85 54.69 -28.53
N SER A 972 11.55 55.74 -28.96
CA SER A 972 11.62 56.13 -30.38
C SER A 972 12.82 55.43 -31.02
N GLU A 973 12.59 54.27 -31.62
CA GLU A 973 13.63 53.40 -32.17
C GLU A 973 13.07 52.37 -33.16
N GLU A 974 13.96 51.61 -33.79
CA GLU A 974 13.57 50.45 -34.60
C GLU A 974 13.21 49.28 -33.68
N TYR A 975 11.96 48.81 -33.78
CA TYR A 975 11.47 47.65 -33.04
C TYR A 975 11.58 46.40 -33.89
N THR A 976 12.08 45.32 -33.29
CA THR A 976 11.99 43.96 -33.82
C THR A 976 10.88 43.22 -33.10
N PHE A 977 9.90 42.73 -33.85
CA PHE A 977 8.84 41.85 -33.36
C PHE A 977 9.21 40.40 -33.59
N TYR A 978 8.86 39.53 -32.64
CA TYR A 978 9.06 38.09 -32.71
C TYR A 978 7.72 37.41 -32.50
N LEU A 979 7.30 36.57 -33.45
CA LEU A 979 6.06 35.81 -33.37
C LEU A 979 6.39 34.33 -33.50
N THR A 980 6.13 33.58 -32.43
CA THR A 980 6.30 32.12 -32.39
C THR A 980 4.95 31.49 -32.16
N SER A 981 4.62 30.44 -32.91
CA SER A 981 3.40 29.69 -32.69
C SER A 981 3.47 28.29 -33.28
N ASP A 982 2.59 27.44 -32.79
CA ASP A 982 2.12 26.19 -33.39
C ASP A 982 0.63 26.43 -33.70
N ASN A 983 0.14 26.62 -34.93
CA ASN A 983 0.84 26.65 -36.22
C ASN A 983 0.98 28.07 -36.80
N GLY A 984 0.21 28.41 -37.86
CA GLY A 984 0.50 29.55 -38.73
C GLY A 984 0.16 30.91 -38.14
N ARG A 985 0.87 31.95 -38.60
CA ARG A 985 0.80 33.30 -38.05
C ARG A 985 0.99 34.42 -39.07
N ARG A 986 0.41 35.60 -38.79
CA ARG A 986 0.73 36.87 -39.49
C ARG A 986 0.70 38.05 -38.53
N LEU A 987 1.50 39.08 -38.79
CA LEU A 987 1.58 40.32 -38.01
C LEU A 987 1.59 41.55 -38.91
N TRP A 988 0.67 42.48 -38.63
CA TRP A 988 0.67 43.82 -39.20
C TRP A 988 0.91 44.86 -38.10
N ILE A 989 1.75 45.85 -38.39
CA ILE A 989 1.90 47.06 -37.58
C ILE A 989 1.67 48.26 -38.50
N ASN A 990 0.80 49.18 -38.09
CA ASN A 990 0.40 50.34 -38.88
C ASN A 990 -0.08 50.00 -40.31
N ASP A 991 -0.89 48.95 -40.43
CA ASP A 991 -1.39 48.39 -41.70
C ASP A 991 -0.28 47.81 -42.64
N GLU A 992 0.99 47.78 -42.22
CA GLU A 992 2.10 47.14 -42.93
C GLU A 992 2.29 45.68 -42.46
N LEU A 993 2.30 44.72 -43.40
CA LEU A 993 2.51 43.29 -43.12
C LEU A 993 4.00 43.00 -42.89
N ILE A 994 4.41 42.88 -41.62
CA ILE A 994 5.82 42.68 -41.25
C ILE A 994 6.18 41.20 -41.02
N ILE A 995 5.20 40.32 -40.82
CA ILE A 995 5.38 38.85 -40.78
C ILE A 995 4.25 38.17 -41.55
N ASP A 996 4.58 37.43 -42.62
CA ASP A 996 3.62 36.65 -43.42
C ASP A 996 3.98 35.16 -43.47
N LYS A 997 3.44 34.37 -42.53
CA LYS A 997 3.71 32.93 -42.39
C LYS A 997 2.45 32.14 -42.07
N TRP A 998 1.51 32.13 -43.01
CA TRP A 998 0.31 31.29 -42.96
C TRP A 998 0.57 29.86 -43.45
N ILE A 999 1.52 29.19 -42.78
CA ILE A 999 2.01 27.85 -43.10
C ILE A 999 1.88 26.96 -41.86
N SER A 1000 1.82 25.64 -42.07
CA SER A 1000 1.71 24.65 -41.00
C SER A 1000 3.09 24.13 -40.60
N ASP A 1001 3.69 24.82 -39.64
CA ASP A 1001 4.93 24.51 -38.93
C ASP A 1001 4.75 24.95 -37.47
N TRP A 1002 5.58 24.46 -36.56
CA TRP A 1002 5.36 24.58 -35.12
C TRP A 1002 6.61 25.09 -34.41
N ASP A 1003 6.41 25.90 -33.37
CA ASP A 1003 7.45 26.46 -32.49
C ASP A 1003 8.59 27.24 -33.19
N ILE A 1004 8.39 27.65 -34.44
CA ILE A 1004 9.35 28.48 -35.18
C ILE A 1004 9.07 29.97 -34.92
N THR A 1005 10.09 30.70 -34.49
CA THR A 1005 10.03 32.15 -34.34
C THR A 1005 10.31 32.85 -35.68
N TYR A 1006 9.38 33.69 -36.12
CA TYR A 1006 9.60 34.64 -37.22
C TYR A 1006 9.72 36.06 -36.71
N THR A 1007 10.48 36.89 -37.43
CA THR A 1007 10.76 38.28 -37.04
C THR A 1007 10.40 39.27 -38.13
N GLY A 1008 9.96 40.45 -37.73
CA GLY A 1008 9.76 41.61 -38.59
C GLY A 1008 10.18 42.90 -37.88
N THR A 1009 10.66 43.89 -38.60
CA THR A 1009 11.16 45.15 -38.04
C THR A 1009 10.37 46.35 -38.55
N ILE A 1010 10.16 47.36 -37.69
CA ILE A 1010 9.53 48.62 -38.07
C ILE A 1010 10.00 49.75 -37.14
N SER A 1011 10.19 50.95 -37.67
CA SER A 1011 10.53 52.14 -36.88
C SER A 1011 9.28 52.74 -36.25
N LEU A 1012 9.31 52.95 -34.93
CA LEU A 1012 8.18 53.48 -34.17
C LEU A 1012 8.63 54.64 -33.27
N GLU A 1013 7.72 55.59 -33.03
CA GLU A 1013 7.96 56.72 -32.13
C GLU A 1013 7.43 56.42 -30.72
N ALA A 1014 8.21 56.78 -29.70
CA ALA A 1014 7.84 56.60 -28.29
C ALA A 1014 6.45 57.19 -28.02
N MET A 1015 5.65 56.46 -27.24
CA MET A 1015 4.34 56.86 -26.77
C MET A 1015 3.36 57.24 -27.90
N THR A 1016 3.55 56.69 -29.10
CA THR A 1016 2.67 56.89 -30.26
C THR A 1016 1.95 55.59 -30.59
N ARG A 1017 0.63 55.63 -30.77
CA ARG A 1017 -0.17 54.43 -31.05
C ARG A 1017 -0.18 54.07 -32.53
N TYR A 1018 0.14 52.81 -32.82
CA TYR A 1018 0.08 52.22 -34.15
C TYR A 1018 -0.94 51.09 -34.16
N LYS A 1019 -1.70 50.92 -35.25
CA LYS A 1019 -2.60 49.76 -35.37
C LYS A 1019 -1.80 48.47 -35.32
N ILE A 1020 -2.31 47.46 -34.64
CA ILE A 1020 -1.76 46.10 -34.65
C ILE A 1020 -2.84 45.11 -35.04
N LYS A 1021 -2.47 44.17 -35.91
CA LYS A 1021 -3.30 42.99 -36.22
C LYS A 1021 -2.42 41.75 -36.16
N VAL A 1022 -2.87 40.75 -35.42
CA VAL A 1022 -2.22 39.44 -35.34
C VAL A 1022 -3.22 38.37 -35.74
N GLU A 1023 -2.80 37.47 -36.61
CA GLU A 1023 -3.61 36.34 -37.06
C GLU A 1023 -2.88 35.04 -36.74
N TYR A 1024 -3.62 34.02 -36.31
CA TYR A 1024 -3.12 32.72 -35.88
C TYR A 1024 -4.06 31.59 -36.27
N PHE A 1025 -3.53 30.42 -36.65
CA PHE A 1025 -4.31 29.18 -36.72
C PHE A 1025 -3.59 28.00 -36.08
N GLU A 1026 -4.40 27.08 -35.56
CA GLU A 1026 -3.99 25.74 -35.11
C GLU A 1026 -4.50 24.67 -36.07
N GLU A 1027 -3.67 23.67 -36.38
CA GLU A 1027 -4.05 22.52 -37.21
C GLU A 1027 -4.40 21.30 -36.38
N THR A 1028 -3.42 20.74 -35.68
CA THR A 1028 -3.52 19.50 -34.92
C THR A 1028 -2.38 19.43 -33.91
N GLY A 1029 -2.66 19.01 -32.68
CA GLY A 1029 -1.62 18.72 -31.68
C GLY A 1029 -1.55 19.79 -30.60
N GLY A 1030 -0.36 20.35 -30.36
CA GLY A 1030 -0.16 21.34 -29.30
C GLY A 1030 -0.42 22.76 -29.80
N ALA A 1031 -1.25 23.54 -29.13
CA ALA A 1031 -1.57 24.91 -29.54
C ALA A 1031 -0.84 25.95 -28.69
N ASN A 1032 -0.01 26.80 -29.30
CA ASN A 1032 0.63 27.92 -28.59
C ASN A 1032 0.93 29.12 -29.50
N ILE A 1033 0.97 30.33 -28.92
CA ILE A 1033 1.40 31.56 -29.59
C ILE A 1033 1.96 32.59 -28.62
N LYS A 1034 3.08 33.21 -28.97
CA LYS A 1034 3.70 34.32 -28.22
C LYS A 1034 4.14 35.45 -29.16
N LEU A 1035 3.74 36.69 -28.81
CA LEU A 1035 4.21 37.91 -29.46
C LEU A 1035 5.15 38.67 -28.52
N GLN A 1036 6.36 38.90 -29.01
CA GLN A 1036 7.40 39.64 -28.29
C GLN A 1036 7.89 40.82 -29.13
N TRP A 1037 8.46 41.82 -28.46
CA TRP A 1037 9.18 42.92 -29.09
C TRP A 1037 10.58 43.09 -28.49
N SER A 1038 11.48 43.79 -29.15
CA SER A 1038 12.71 44.35 -28.56
C SER A 1038 13.22 45.49 -29.41
N SER A 1039 14.06 46.34 -28.84
CA SER A 1039 14.78 47.41 -29.53
C SER A 1039 16.07 47.74 -28.75
N ASN A 1040 16.69 48.90 -28.99
CA ASN A 1040 17.96 49.22 -28.32
C ASN A 1040 17.78 49.45 -26.81
N HIS A 1041 16.66 50.05 -26.39
CA HIS A 1041 16.34 50.28 -24.99
C HIS A 1041 15.21 49.39 -24.45
N GLU A 1042 14.48 48.71 -25.34
CA GLU A 1042 13.48 47.71 -24.99
C GLU A 1042 14.07 46.30 -24.99
N LEU A 1043 13.85 45.57 -23.90
CA LEU A 1043 14.30 44.18 -23.82
C LEU A 1043 13.41 43.28 -24.67
N LYS A 1044 13.94 42.10 -25.03
CA LYS A 1044 13.10 41.08 -25.63
C LYS A 1044 12.13 40.53 -24.59
N GLU A 1045 10.89 40.97 -24.64
CA GLU A 1045 9.82 40.54 -23.73
C GLU A 1045 8.50 40.33 -24.47
N ILE A 1046 7.57 39.62 -23.83
CA ILE A 1046 6.17 39.61 -24.27
C ILE A 1046 5.68 41.05 -24.21
N ILE A 1047 4.99 41.48 -25.27
CA ILE A 1047 4.48 42.85 -25.29
C ILE A 1047 3.51 43.01 -24.11
N PRO A 1048 3.79 43.92 -23.16
CA PRO A 1048 3.01 44.09 -21.94
C PRO A 1048 1.61 44.61 -22.25
N GLN A 1049 0.63 44.26 -21.40
CA GLN A 1049 -0.75 44.75 -21.53
C GLN A 1049 -0.81 46.27 -21.57
N SER A 1050 0.04 46.95 -20.78
CA SER A 1050 0.14 48.41 -20.74
C SER A 1050 0.40 49.05 -22.09
N GLN A 1051 0.95 48.31 -23.06
CA GLN A 1051 1.30 48.81 -24.38
C GLN A 1051 0.35 48.34 -25.48
N LEU A 1052 -0.71 47.61 -25.12
CA LEU A 1052 -1.71 47.06 -26.03
C LEU A 1052 -3.10 47.64 -25.72
N TYR A 1053 -3.80 48.16 -26.73
CA TYR A 1053 -5.09 48.81 -26.57
C TYR A 1053 -6.15 48.21 -27.48
N SER A 1054 -7.34 47.91 -26.94
CA SER A 1054 -8.43 47.33 -27.73
C SER A 1054 -9.01 48.33 -28.73
N ASP A 1055 -9.05 49.62 -28.37
CA ASP A 1055 -9.72 50.70 -29.13
C ASP A 1055 -8.99 52.06 -28.95
N LEU A 1056 -9.30 53.05 -29.80
CA LEU A 1056 -8.88 54.46 -29.60
C LEU A 1056 -9.76 55.13 -28.52
N PRO A 1057 -9.20 55.87 -27.55
CA PRO A 1057 -10.00 56.72 -26.68
C PRO A 1057 -10.55 57.93 -27.44
N LEU A 1058 -11.78 58.33 -27.13
CA LEU A 1058 -12.30 59.66 -27.46
C LEU A 1058 -11.38 60.71 -26.83
N SER A 1059 -10.87 61.63 -27.65
CA SER A 1059 -10.00 62.72 -27.23
C SER A 1059 -10.71 63.67 -26.25
N ILE A 1060 -10.18 63.78 -25.02
CA ILE A 1060 -10.39 64.95 -24.15
C ILE A 1060 -8.98 65.48 -23.79
N PRO A 1061 -8.72 66.80 -23.86
CA PRO A 1061 -7.39 67.35 -23.61
C PRO A 1061 -6.98 67.20 -22.14
N VAL A 1062 -5.68 67.02 -21.95
CA VAL A 1062 -4.95 66.95 -20.69
C VAL A 1062 -5.43 68.03 -19.69
N GLN A 1063 -5.91 67.59 -18.52
CA GLN A 1063 -5.90 68.39 -17.30
C GLN A 1063 -5.15 67.63 -16.21
N SER A 1064 -4.19 68.34 -15.61
CA SER A 1064 -3.34 67.92 -14.50
C SER A 1064 -4.11 67.27 -13.35
N ASN A 1065 -3.59 66.14 -12.86
CA ASN A 1065 -3.68 65.61 -11.50
C ASN A 1065 -4.69 66.30 -10.56
N LYS A 1066 -5.92 65.77 -10.51
CA LYS A 1066 -6.70 65.74 -9.26
C LYS A 1066 -6.94 64.28 -8.90
N SER A 1067 -6.27 63.86 -7.83
CA SER A 1067 -6.42 62.59 -7.14
C SER A 1067 -7.88 62.19 -6.93
N SER A 1068 -8.19 60.92 -7.20
CA SER A 1068 -9.47 60.28 -6.88
C SER A 1068 -9.80 60.39 -5.39
N LEU A 1069 -11.05 60.69 -5.04
CA LEU A 1069 -11.55 60.62 -3.66
C LEU A 1069 -11.30 59.21 -3.10
N LYS A 1070 -10.85 59.13 -1.85
CA LYS A 1070 -10.61 57.86 -1.14
C LYS A 1070 -11.53 57.74 0.08
N VAL A 1071 -11.80 56.52 0.52
CA VAL A 1071 -12.62 56.25 1.70
C VAL A 1071 -11.78 55.69 2.84
N PHE A 1072 -12.05 56.11 4.08
CA PHE A 1072 -11.32 55.64 5.26
C PHE A 1072 -12.16 55.73 6.55
N PRO A 1073 -11.99 54.81 7.52
CA PRO A 1073 -11.23 53.57 7.41
C PRO A 1073 -11.89 52.59 6.44
N ASN A 1074 -11.10 51.84 5.68
CA ASN A 1074 -11.58 50.77 4.80
C ASN A 1074 -10.74 49.51 5.05
N PRO A 1075 -11.20 48.54 5.86
CA PRO A 1075 -12.61 48.34 6.23
C PRO A 1075 -13.19 49.32 7.27
N ALA A 1076 -14.45 49.70 7.12
CA ALA A 1076 -15.20 50.52 8.07
C ALA A 1076 -15.94 49.69 9.11
N THR A 1077 -16.00 50.19 10.35
CA THR A 1077 -16.85 49.66 11.42
C THR A 1077 -18.13 50.49 11.55
N ASP A 1078 -18.04 51.74 12.02
CA ASP A 1078 -19.24 52.55 12.31
C ASP A 1078 -19.39 53.78 11.41
N ILE A 1079 -18.27 54.39 11.02
CA ILE A 1079 -18.23 55.61 10.22
C ILE A 1079 -17.19 55.45 9.12
N LEU A 1080 -17.57 55.86 7.91
CA LEU A 1080 -16.71 55.92 6.74
C LEU A 1080 -16.58 57.36 6.25
N HIS A 1081 -15.37 57.91 6.28
CA HIS A 1081 -15.03 59.23 5.77
C HIS A 1081 -14.60 59.17 4.31
N ILE A 1082 -14.83 60.26 3.58
CA ILE A 1082 -14.34 60.44 2.21
C ILE A 1082 -13.33 61.59 2.22
N ASP A 1083 -12.10 61.27 1.80
CA ASP A 1083 -11.00 62.21 1.59
C ASP A 1083 -11.49 63.42 0.79
N ARG A 1084 -11.15 64.64 1.25
CA ARG A 1084 -11.42 65.93 0.58
C ARG A 1084 -12.90 66.27 0.34
N LEU A 1085 -13.85 65.56 0.96
CA LEU A 1085 -15.27 65.90 0.90
C LEU A 1085 -15.62 66.96 1.96
N GLU A 1086 -15.29 68.23 1.68
CA GLU A 1086 -15.48 69.34 2.62
C GLU A 1086 -16.91 69.92 2.61
N THR A 1087 -17.67 69.70 1.53
CA THR A 1087 -19.07 70.14 1.40
C THR A 1087 -20.04 68.97 1.48
N PRO A 1088 -21.13 69.06 2.27
CA PRO A 1088 -22.12 68.00 2.35
C PRO A 1088 -22.75 67.67 0.99
N THR A 1089 -22.73 66.39 0.61
CA THR A 1089 -23.27 65.88 -0.66
C THR A 1089 -24.15 64.65 -0.41
N PHE A 1090 -25.07 64.37 -1.34
CA PHE A 1090 -25.84 63.12 -1.33
C PHE A 1090 -24.96 61.94 -1.77
N MET A 1091 -24.97 60.89 -0.95
CA MET A 1091 -24.22 59.65 -1.13
C MET A 1091 -25.18 58.46 -1.10
N ASP A 1092 -25.22 57.70 -2.18
CA ASP A 1092 -26.00 56.46 -2.30
C ASP A 1092 -25.08 55.25 -2.16
N VAL A 1093 -25.40 54.31 -1.27
CA VAL A 1093 -24.63 53.08 -1.03
C VAL A 1093 -25.38 51.87 -1.56
N TYR A 1094 -24.68 51.01 -2.29
CA TYR A 1094 -25.19 49.81 -2.92
C TYR A 1094 -24.45 48.57 -2.42
N ASN A 1095 -25.15 47.45 -2.25
CA ASN A 1095 -24.53 46.16 -1.98
C ASN A 1095 -23.99 45.50 -3.27
N MET A 1096 -23.33 44.34 -3.13
CA MET A 1096 -22.76 43.59 -4.26
C MET A 1096 -23.79 43.14 -5.31
N GLN A 1097 -25.07 43.02 -4.94
CA GLN A 1097 -26.15 42.69 -5.87
C GLN A 1097 -26.69 43.93 -6.63
N GLY A 1098 -26.12 45.12 -6.40
CA GLY A 1098 -26.52 46.36 -7.05
C GLY A 1098 -27.76 47.02 -6.45
N ASN A 1099 -28.24 46.55 -5.30
CA ASN A 1099 -29.38 47.14 -4.59
C ASN A 1099 -28.92 48.31 -3.73
N LYS A 1100 -29.61 49.44 -3.79
CA LYS A 1100 -29.35 50.59 -2.91
C LYS A 1100 -29.80 50.26 -1.49
N VAL A 1101 -28.85 50.27 -0.55
CA VAL A 1101 -29.05 49.88 0.85
C VAL A 1101 -29.00 51.05 1.83
N LEU A 1102 -28.37 52.18 1.45
CA LEU A 1102 -28.28 53.38 2.27
C LEU A 1102 -28.24 54.62 1.39
N GLN A 1103 -28.87 55.71 1.81
CA GLN A 1103 -28.70 57.04 1.22
C GLN A 1103 -28.49 58.04 2.36
N GLN A 1104 -27.44 58.85 2.27
CA GLN A 1104 -27.07 59.81 3.30
C GLN A 1104 -26.63 61.15 2.70
N PHE A 1105 -26.99 62.25 3.34
CA PHE A 1105 -26.48 63.58 3.03
C PHE A 1105 -25.49 64.01 4.09
N GLY A 1106 -24.24 64.32 3.71
CA GLY A 1106 -23.18 64.67 4.65
C GLY A 1106 -21.78 64.64 4.03
N THR A 1107 -20.77 64.73 4.89
CA THR A 1107 -19.34 64.62 4.51
C THR A 1107 -18.71 63.27 4.89
N TYR A 1108 -19.51 62.37 5.48
CA TYR A 1108 -19.17 61.00 5.85
C TYR A 1108 -20.42 60.11 5.78
N ILE A 1109 -20.26 58.80 5.88
CA ILE A 1109 -21.33 57.80 5.88
C ILE A 1109 -21.35 57.06 7.22
N ASN A 1110 -22.52 56.93 7.86
CA ASN A 1110 -22.68 56.06 9.02
C ASN A 1110 -23.02 54.65 8.53
N THR A 1111 -22.14 53.69 8.83
CA THR A 1111 -22.22 52.31 8.33
C THR A 1111 -22.70 51.33 9.38
N THR A 1112 -23.01 51.76 10.62
CA THR A 1112 -23.36 50.86 11.74
C THR A 1112 -24.57 49.95 11.45
N LYS A 1113 -25.49 50.38 10.58
CA LYS A 1113 -26.68 49.59 10.19
C LYS A 1113 -26.47 48.68 8.98
N LEU A 1114 -25.29 48.71 8.35
CA LEU A 1114 -24.96 47.82 7.23
C LEU A 1114 -24.38 46.51 7.79
N PRO A 1115 -24.83 45.33 7.31
CA PRO A 1115 -24.18 44.07 7.64
C PRO A 1115 -22.75 44.02 7.10
N SER A 1116 -21.92 43.10 7.61
CA SER A 1116 -20.56 42.90 7.11
C SER A 1116 -20.58 42.50 5.64
N GLY A 1117 -19.72 43.11 4.83
CA GLY A 1117 -19.72 42.88 3.38
C GLY A 1117 -19.13 44.04 2.57
N MET A 1118 -19.06 43.86 1.25
CA MET A 1118 -18.54 44.87 0.32
C MET A 1118 -19.67 45.76 -0.22
N TYR A 1119 -19.40 47.06 -0.29
CA TYR A 1119 -20.36 48.07 -0.70
C TYR A 1119 -19.74 49.09 -1.67
N PHE A 1120 -20.60 49.65 -2.53
CA PHE A 1120 -20.24 50.72 -3.48
C PHE A 1120 -20.96 52.01 -3.09
N ILE A 1121 -20.28 53.15 -3.21
CA ILE A 1121 -20.82 54.47 -2.94
C ILE A 1121 -20.86 55.24 -4.25
N VAL A 1122 -22.00 55.81 -4.56
CA VAL A 1122 -22.20 56.70 -5.70
C VAL A 1122 -22.49 58.11 -5.14
N LEU A 1123 -21.68 59.08 -5.51
CA LEU A 1123 -21.86 60.48 -5.07
C LEU A 1123 -21.44 61.46 -6.15
N LYS A 1124 -22.02 62.67 -6.12
CA LYS A 1124 -21.64 63.76 -7.02
C LYS A 1124 -20.86 64.84 -6.28
N HIS A 1125 -19.62 65.08 -6.67
CA HIS A 1125 -18.74 66.08 -6.06
C HIS A 1125 -18.01 66.87 -7.14
N GLU A 1126 -18.01 68.21 -7.04
CA GLU A 1126 -17.49 69.14 -8.05
C GLU A 1126 -18.05 68.90 -9.48
N GLY A 1127 -19.31 68.47 -9.58
CA GLY A 1127 -19.96 68.21 -10.88
C GLY A 1127 -19.67 66.84 -11.48
N ILE A 1128 -18.77 66.05 -10.89
CA ILE A 1128 -18.34 64.72 -11.35
C ILE A 1128 -19.01 63.63 -10.50
N MET A 1129 -19.43 62.53 -11.15
CA MET A 1129 -19.92 61.33 -10.48
C MET A 1129 -18.74 60.45 -10.06
N HIS A 1130 -18.68 60.11 -8.77
CA HIS A 1130 -17.65 59.24 -8.20
C HIS A 1130 -18.29 57.93 -7.75
N ASN A 1131 -17.63 56.81 -8.08
CA ASN A 1131 -17.97 55.47 -7.62
C ASN A 1131 -16.84 54.96 -6.73
N LEU A 1132 -17.09 54.85 -5.42
CA LEU A 1132 -16.10 54.44 -4.42
C LEU A 1132 -16.48 53.07 -3.87
N LYS A 1133 -15.52 52.30 -3.34
CA LYS A 1133 -15.78 50.98 -2.73
C LYS A 1133 -15.26 50.92 -1.30
N PHE A 1134 -16.00 50.27 -0.41
CA PHE A 1134 -15.53 49.97 0.94
C PHE A 1134 -16.04 48.62 1.45
N ILE A 1135 -15.33 48.07 2.44
CA ILE A 1135 -15.70 46.84 3.15
C ILE A 1135 -16.23 47.25 4.52
N LYS A 1136 -17.42 46.77 4.89
CA LYS A 1136 -17.95 46.83 6.26
C LYS A 1136 -17.45 45.60 7.01
N LYS A 1137 -16.76 45.83 8.14
CA LYS A 1137 -16.41 44.80 9.11
C LYS A 1137 -17.62 44.34 9.89
#